data_AF-A0A177FMA5-F1
#
_entry.id   AF-A0A177FMA5-F1
#
_cell.length_a   1.000
_cell.length_b   1.000
_cell.length_c   1.000
_cell.angle_alpha   90.00
_cell.angle_beta   90.00
_cell.angle_gamma   90.00
#
_symmetry.space_group_name_H-M   'P 1'
#
loop_
_entity.id
_entity.type
_entity.pdbx_description
1 polymer ?
#
loop_
_entity_poly.entity_id
_entity_poly.type
_entity_poly.pdbx_seq_one_letter_code
_entity_poly.pdbx_strand_id
1 'polypeptide(L)'
;MEKPPLQPISEVSQDPLTFTNSLPSPSSSRSYPKFGPPRLRQPWRHSVSTDGFGFASRTTREFKPDRQRRRLLAVGLWQWFLTLLLCGLLALCLGVFGDLLWMTVTQVKAFNALIVLLSLFLGNNLTSSLREYAMMMRWRILTEKYRPLKEFDLLLRCDSLRKVARLFLTARTPGRAWFWLNTTQLLCVLWLGINLVVQILVALLGLTYNLNTSNIPERRFGTMSIADLTVIRDIWGAKDPTFDAQLGSANYFGIQGQDYFFVGGNPPGQGSVPSYGTPGTPMIYGNHDWSVMTYVFQDQSLQNPQLTLVSHRNVSVTGDCRQLQVIEGGNGTSTSVTYRDEAGGLSTFNVEHVGPGAMTYVGVLNSTCGPRCTEVLALQSANGNTIPEAAFFRCQNTVSEVRGIKEYVDSGEPAESFELSDQQARIVAGAIGWSGFNYTRDDMYQYVRYNTETYWSPDIPADADMISQRVMEFSVEAVAAIDYNGPRRNASGWYAVPAQVVSVEWRWSASILGLLPFVQLVTLLCVVTWANSAVIRDDNLLSAARLLRPIVERLGDKGCLLTSYEIAEELSELRVKYGWREPGPDFVFRNEIDGDVIRHVDILDEQEGFGIQGPMPAGRYDGLEPNKQSTLDGGRDLLLQKRRGRRSLSL
;
A
#
# COMPACT_ATOMS: atom_id res chain seq x y z
N MET A 1 -25.12 24.52 -22.34
CA MET A 1 -24.29 23.35 -22.72
C MET A 1 -23.42 23.79 -23.89
N GLU A 2 -22.26 24.36 -23.60
CA GLU A 2 -21.24 24.78 -24.58
C GLU A 2 -19.87 24.43 -23.99
N LYS A 3 -19.01 23.79 -24.80
CA LYS A 3 -17.63 23.41 -24.43
C LYS A 3 -16.70 24.61 -24.65
N PRO A 4 -15.79 24.93 -23.72
CA PRO A 4 -14.72 25.89 -23.99
C PRO A 4 -13.52 25.21 -24.68
N PRO A 5 -12.75 25.95 -25.49
CA PRO A 5 -11.59 25.44 -26.21
C PRO A 5 -10.33 25.40 -25.34
N LEU A 6 -9.54 24.34 -25.50
CA LEU A 6 -8.20 24.18 -24.91
C LEU A 6 -7.21 25.12 -25.60
N GLN A 7 -6.54 25.96 -24.82
CA GLN A 7 -5.35 26.71 -25.24
C GLN A 7 -4.06 25.92 -24.93
N PRO A 8 -3.03 25.98 -25.79
CA PRO A 8 -1.75 25.32 -25.56
C PRO A 8 -0.89 26.12 -24.56
N ILE A 9 -0.36 25.43 -23.55
CA ILE A 9 0.61 25.97 -22.60
C ILE A 9 1.96 26.12 -23.32
N SER A 10 2.48 27.33 -23.30
CA SER A 10 3.77 27.76 -23.84
C SER A 10 4.96 27.12 -23.14
N GLU A 11 5.91 26.64 -23.96
CA GLU A 11 7.23 26.18 -23.53
C GLU A 11 8.06 27.36 -23.02
N VAL A 12 8.50 27.29 -21.76
CA VAL A 12 9.55 28.15 -21.22
C VAL A 12 10.87 27.44 -21.43
N SER A 13 11.67 27.98 -22.36
CA SER A 13 13.05 27.59 -22.62
C SER A 13 13.92 27.92 -21.41
N GLN A 14 14.49 26.90 -20.75
CA GLN A 14 15.59 27.06 -19.79
C GLN A 14 16.85 26.42 -20.37
N ASP A 15 17.92 27.21 -20.41
CA ASP A 15 19.21 26.90 -21.02
C ASP A 15 19.92 25.67 -20.39
N PRO A 16 20.68 24.90 -21.19
CA PRO A 16 21.48 23.80 -20.69
C PRO A 16 22.72 24.31 -19.93
N LEU A 17 22.84 23.89 -18.68
CA LEU A 17 24.04 24.06 -17.85
C LEU A 17 25.27 23.46 -18.56
N THR A 18 26.18 24.34 -18.96
CA THR A 18 27.49 24.02 -19.53
C THR A 18 28.49 23.73 -18.40
N PHE A 19 28.91 22.47 -18.27
CA PHE A 19 30.05 22.11 -17.41
C PHE A 19 31.35 22.37 -18.17
N THR A 20 32.12 23.35 -17.71
CA THR A 20 33.45 23.70 -18.22
C THR A 20 34.50 22.76 -17.65
N ASN A 21 35.22 22.04 -18.50
CA ASN A 21 36.41 21.27 -18.11
C ASN A 21 37.63 22.20 -18.08
N SER A 22 37.98 22.71 -16.90
CA SER A 22 39.30 23.28 -16.62
C SER A 22 40.00 22.42 -15.56
N LEU A 23 41.02 21.68 -15.99
CA LEU A 23 41.94 20.96 -15.11
C LEU A 23 43.01 21.94 -14.57
N PRO A 24 43.22 22.06 -13.26
CA PRO A 24 44.46 22.56 -12.71
C PRO A 24 45.43 21.40 -12.45
N SER A 25 46.64 21.51 -13.00
CA SER A 25 47.79 20.67 -12.62
C SER A 25 48.20 20.94 -11.17
N PRO A 26 48.65 19.92 -10.41
CA PRO A 26 49.57 20.17 -9.31
C PRO A 26 50.81 19.29 -9.40
N SER A 27 51.97 19.95 -9.44
CA SER A 27 53.25 19.39 -9.07
C SER A 27 53.48 19.51 -7.56
N SER A 28 54.38 18.65 -7.07
CA SER A 28 55.05 18.64 -5.75
C SER A 28 54.37 17.91 -4.58
N SER A 29 54.93 16.72 -4.31
CA SER A 29 55.28 16.14 -3.01
C SER A 29 54.40 16.47 -1.79
N ARG A 30 53.54 15.52 -1.42
CA ARG A 30 53.27 15.19 0.00
C ARG A 30 52.81 13.74 0.13
N SER A 31 53.48 13.03 1.02
CA SER A 31 53.18 11.65 1.43
C SER A 31 51.79 11.57 2.05
N TYR A 32 50.85 10.89 1.38
CA TYR A 32 49.55 10.57 1.95
C TYR A 32 49.59 9.21 2.67
N PRO A 33 48.94 9.08 3.83
CA PRO A 33 48.89 7.83 4.58
C PRO A 33 48.14 6.74 3.79
N LYS A 34 48.62 5.50 3.91
CA LYS A 34 48.02 4.29 3.34
C LYS A 34 46.67 3.97 4.01
N PHE A 35 45.63 4.69 3.64
CA PHE A 35 44.24 4.27 3.88
C PHE A 35 43.45 4.39 2.59
N GLY A 36 43.78 3.51 1.64
CA GLY A 36 42.82 3.17 0.60
C GLY A 36 41.81 2.17 1.19
N PRO A 37 40.51 2.28 0.88
CA PRO A 37 39.56 1.20 1.20
C PRO A 37 40.14 -0.12 0.66
N PRO A 38 39.95 -1.25 1.36
CA PRO A 38 40.44 -2.53 0.87
C PRO A 38 39.92 -2.69 -0.55
N ARG A 39 40.83 -2.72 -1.53
CA ARG A 39 40.47 -2.95 -2.93
C ARG A 39 39.74 -4.29 -2.94
N LEU A 40 38.40 -4.24 -3.03
CA LEU A 40 37.56 -5.42 -3.27
C LEU A 40 38.19 -6.13 -4.46
N ARG A 41 38.90 -7.23 -4.17
CA ARG A 41 39.58 -8.03 -5.18
C ARG A 41 38.51 -8.44 -6.17
N GLN A 42 38.64 -8.04 -7.44
CA GLN A 42 37.77 -8.56 -8.49
C GLN A 42 37.69 -10.09 -8.35
N PRO A 43 36.49 -10.68 -8.24
CA PRO A 43 36.30 -12.05 -7.73
C PRO A 43 36.95 -13.13 -8.61
N TRP A 44 37.28 -12.75 -9.84
CA TRP A 44 37.85 -13.52 -10.94
C TRP A 44 39.38 -13.71 -10.86
N ARG A 45 40.08 -12.99 -9.96
CA ARG A 45 41.55 -12.97 -9.95
C ARG A 45 42.16 -14.24 -9.35
N HIS A 46 42.75 -15.09 -10.20
CA HIS A 46 43.55 -16.25 -9.79
C HIS A 46 44.80 -15.81 -9.00
N SER A 47 45.19 -16.56 -7.96
CA SER A 47 46.37 -16.22 -7.15
C SER A 47 47.67 -16.33 -7.97
N VAL A 48 48.60 -15.40 -7.75
CA VAL A 48 50.00 -15.56 -8.21
C VAL A 48 50.60 -16.68 -7.36
N SER A 49 51.27 -17.65 -7.96
CA SER A 49 52.01 -18.66 -7.21
C SER A 49 53.09 -17.97 -6.38
N THR A 50 53.02 -18.17 -5.07
CA THR A 50 54.08 -17.80 -4.12
C THR A 50 54.33 -19.10 -3.38
N ASP A 51 55.33 -19.85 -3.83
CA ASP A 51 56.19 -20.71 -3.00
C ASP A 51 57.08 -21.60 -3.88
N GLY A 52 58.32 -21.82 -3.42
CA GLY A 52 59.12 -22.96 -3.84
C GLY A 52 60.58 -22.67 -4.09
N PHE A 53 60.94 -22.21 -5.29
CA PHE A 53 62.34 -22.08 -5.71
C PHE A 53 62.50 -20.97 -6.77
N GLY A 54 63.22 -19.90 -6.42
CA GLY A 54 64.11 -19.17 -7.33
C GLY A 54 63.53 -18.21 -8.38
N PHE A 55 62.40 -18.47 -9.04
CA PHE A 55 61.87 -17.55 -10.06
C PHE A 55 60.34 -17.46 -10.00
N ALA A 56 59.84 -16.44 -9.29
CA ALA A 56 58.44 -16.05 -9.37
C ALA A 56 58.16 -15.42 -10.74
N SER A 57 57.70 -16.21 -11.71
CA SER A 57 57.11 -15.64 -12.92
C SER A 57 55.88 -14.82 -12.52
N ARG A 58 55.89 -13.52 -12.84
CA ARG A 58 54.78 -12.60 -12.53
C ARG A 58 53.50 -12.93 -13.31
N THR A 59 53.59 -13.80 -14.32
CA THR A 59 52.48 -14.15 -15.24
C THR A 59 51.82 -15.49 -14.91
N THR A 60 52.53 -16.42 -14.25
CA THR A 60 51.96 -17.72 -13.89
C THR A 60 50.84 -17.59 -12.85
N ARG A 61 49.73 -18.28 -13.10
CA ARG A 61 48.54 -18.31 -12.21
C ARG A 61 48.18 -19.73 -11.85
N GLU A 62 47.78 -19.93 -10.59
CA GLU A 62 47.31 -21.23 -10.10
C GLU A 62 45.78 -21.29 -10.17
N PHE A 63 45.26 -22.30 -10.86
CA PHE A 63 43.83 -22.62 -10.90
C PHE A 63 43.51 -23.73 -9.88
N LYS A 64 42.68 -23.38 -8.89
CA LYS A 64 42.13 -24.30 -7.90
C LYS A 64 40.60 -24.25 -7.97
N PRO A 65 39.92 -25.30 -8.44
CA PRO A 65 38.47 -25.29 -8.65
C PRO A 65 37.72 -25.03 -7.33
N ASP A 66 38.11 -25.66 -6.22
CA ASP A 66 37.44 -25.44 -4.92
C ASP A 66 37.52 -23.99 -4.43
N ARG A 67 38.65 -23.31 -4.69
CA ARG A 67 38.84 -21.92 -4.29
C ARG A 67 38.05 -20.97 -5.18
N GLN A 68 37.96 -21.25 -6.48
CA GLN A 68 37.08 -20.52 -7.40
C GLN A 68 35.62 -20.69 -6.98
N ARG A 69 35.16 -21.93 -6.77
CA ARG A 69 33.80 -22.25 -6.31
C ARG A 69 33.41 -21.49 -5.05
N ARG A 70 34.24 -21.53 -4.00
CA ARG A 70 33.96 -20.81 -2.73
C ARG A 70 33.83 -19.31 -2.92
N ARG A 71 34.66 -18.70 -3.77
CA ARG A 71 34.58 -17.26 -4.07
C ARG A 71 33.34 -16.90 -4.86
N LEU A 72 33.01 -17.67 -5.89
CA LEU A 72 31.79 -17.47 -6.68
C LEU A 72 30.54 -17.63 -5.81
N LEU A 73 30.50 -18.66 -4.96
CA LEU A 73 29.44 -18.83 -3.97
C LEU A 73 29.36 -17.64 -3.03
N ALA A 74 30.47 -17.16 -2.47
CA ALA A 74 30.44 -16.03 -1.54
C ALA A 74 29.89 -14.75 -2.17
N VAL A 75 30.29 -14.42 -3.40
CA VAL A 75 29.79 -13.24 -4.12
C VAL A 75 28.32 -13.40 -4.49
N GLY A 76 27.92 -14.55 -5.03
CA GLY A 76 26.53 -14.81 -5.37
C GLY A 76 25.62 -14.88 -4.14
N LEU A 77 26.08 -15.46 -3.03
CA LEU A 77 25.34 -15.51 -1.77
C LEU A 77 25.16 -14.11 -1.18
N TRP A 78 26.13 -13.21 -1.36
CA TRP A 78 25.98 -11.80 -0.97
C TRP A 78 24.86 -11.10 -1.75
N GLN A 79 24.82 -11.28 -3.08
CA GLN A 79 23.75 -10.72 -3.91
C GLN A 79 22.39 -11.34 -3.61
N TRP A 80 22.35 -12.65 -3.34
CA TRP A 80 21.16 -13.35 -2.89
C TRP A 80 20.67 -12.84 -1.53
N PHE A 81 21.58 -12.61 -0.58
CA PHE A 81 21.25 -12.02 0.72
C PHE A 81 20.64 -10.63 0.57
N LEU A 82 21.16 -9.79 -0.33
CA LEU A 82 20.55 -8.50 -0.64
C LEU A 82 19.12 -8.63 -1.20
N THR A 83 18.87 -9.61 -2.07
CA THR A 83 17.50 -9.91 -2.54
C THR A 83 16.60 -10.32 -1.38
N LEU A 84 17.07 -11.23 -0.51
CA LEU A 84 16.33 -11.68 0.65
C LEU A 84 15.98 -10.51 1.59
N LEU A 85 16.93 -9.60 1.81
CA LEU A 85 16.74 -8.39 2.60
C LEU A 85 15.67 -7.48 1.96
N LEU A 86 15.75 -7.22 0.65
CA LEU A 86 14.77 -6.39 -0.06
C LEU A 86 13.36 -7.02 -0.03
N CYS A 87 13.26 -8.34 -0.23
CA CYS A 87 11.99 -9.06 -0.08
C CYS A 87 11.46 -8.97 1.35
N GLY A 88 12.32 -9.07 2.36
CA GLY A 88 11.95 -8.90 3.76
C GLY A 88 11.46 -7.48 4.08
N LEU A 89 12.12 -6.46 3.53
CA LEU A 89 11.69 -5.06 3.68
C LEU A 89 10.35 -4.78 2.98
N LEU A 90 10.09 -5.41 1.82
CA LEU A 90 8.79 -5.34 1.16
C LEU A 90 7.70 -6.02 2.00
N ALA A 91 7.96 -7.22 2.53
CA ALA A 91 7.03 -7.91 3.42
C ALA A 91 6.73 -7.07 4.67
N LEU A 92 7.77 -6.48 5.27
CA LEU A 92 7.63 -5.60 6.43
C LEU A 92 6.80 -4.36 6.10
N CYS A 93 7.05 -3.72 4.95
CA CYS A 93 6.27 -2.56 4.50
C CYS A 93 4.79 -2.94 4.34
N LEU A 94 4.49 -4.05 3.65
CA LEU A 94 3.12 -4.54 3.48
C LEU A 94 2.46 -4.89 4.83
N GLY A 95 3.21 -5.47 5.77
CA GLY A 95 2.72 -5.79 7.11
C GLY A 95 2.40 -4.55 7.95
N VAL A 96 3.38 -3.66 8.11
CA VAL A 96 3.23 -2.46 8.94
C VAL A 96 2.09 -1.57 8.44
N PHE A 97 1.96 -1.38 7.13
CA PHE A 97 0.87 -0.56 6.58
C PHE A 97 -0.46 -1.31 6.45
N GLY A 98 -0.43 -2.65 6.34
CA GLY A 98 -1.64 -3.48 6.33
C GLY A 98 -2.33 -3.61 7.69
N ASP A 99 -1.58 -3.49 8.78
CA ASP A 99 -2.12 -3.55 10.15
C ASP A 99 -2.71 -2.21 10.64
N LEU A 100 -2.55 -1.13 9.87
CA LEU A 100 -3.14 0.17 10.22
C LEU A 100 -4.65 0.19 9.95
N LEU A 101 -5.43 0.54 10.98
CA LEU A 101 -6.89 0.69 10.89
C LEU A 101 -7.32 1.75 9.85
N TRP A 102 -6.54 2.83 9.73
CA TRP A 102 -6.67 3.84 8.69
C TRP A 102 -5.31 4.50 8.44
N MET A 103 -5.14 5.00 7.23
CA MET A 103 -3.95 5.73 6.82
C MET A 103 -4.29 7.17 6.50
N THR A 104 -3.52 8.07 7.09
CA THR A 104 -3.50 9.50 6.73
C THR A 104 -2.93 9.70 5.34
N VAL A 105 -3.23 10.84 4.71
CA VAL A 105 -2.70 11.20 3.38
C VAL A 105 -1.17 11.13 3.32
N THR A 106 -0.47 11.50 4.39
CA THR A 106 0.99 11.41 4.47
C THR A 106 1.48 9.97 4.49
N GLN A 107 0.80 9.08 5.22
CA GLN A 107 1.13 7.65 5.28
C GLN A 107 0.87 6.97 3.94
N VAL A 108 -0.20 7.30 3.23
CA VAL A 108 -0.48 6.80 1.87
C VAL A 108 0.64 7.17 0.91
N LYS A 109 1.09 8.44 0.93
CA LYS A 109 2.21 8.89 0.10
C LYS A 109 3.51 8.16 0.45
N ALA A 110 3.79 7.98 1.74
CA ALA A 110 4.97 7.26 2.21
C ALA A 110 4.95 5.78 1.78
N PHE A 111 3.82 5.09 1.93
CA PHE A 111 3.63 3.71 1.49
C PHE A 111 3.88 3.56 -0.02
N ASN A 112 3.24 4.40 -0.84
CA ASN A 112 3.41 4.37 -2.29
C ASN A 112 4.85 4.65 -2.73
N ALA A 113 5.55 5.58 -2.07
CA ALA A 113 6.95 5.85 -2.36
C ALA A 113 7.86 4.66 -1.98
N LEU A 114 7.66 4.09 -0.79
CA LEU A 114 8.46 2.98 -0.28
C LEU A 114 8.28 1.71 -1.10
N ILE A 115 7.05 1.32 -1.43
CA ILE A 115 6.77 0.09 -2.17
C ILE A 115 7.35 0.14 -3.58
N VAL A 116 7.25 1.29 -4.26
CA VAL A 116 7.84 1.51 -5.59
C VAL A 116 9.36 1.47 -5.52
N LEU A 117 9.96 2.20 -4.57
CA LEU A 117 11.42 2.25 -4.42
C LEU A 117 12.03 0.87 -4.13
N LEU A 118 11.45 0.14 -3.19
CA LEU A 118 11.92 -1.20 -2.83
C LEU A 118 11.76 -2.20 -3.98
N SER A 119 10.65 -2.12 -4.74
CA SER A 119 10.42 -2.96 -5.92
C SER A 119 11.42 -2.68 -7.05
N LEU A 120 11.77 -1.41 -7.28
CA LEU A 120 12.78 -1.02 -8.27
C LEU A 120 14.18 -1.54 -7.87
N PHE A 121 14.56 -1.40 -6.60
CA PHE A 121 15.83 -1.94 -6.11
C PHE A 121 15.90 -3.46 -6.20
N LEU A 122 14.80 -4.14 -5.89
CA LEU A 122 14.68 -5.58 -6.04
C LEU A 122 14.87 -6.02 -7.50
N GLY A 123 14.14 -5.40 -8.43
CA GLY A 123 14.26 -5.69 -9.87
C GLY A 123 15.65 -5.42 -10.43
N ASN A 124 16.31 -4.34 -9.99
CA ASN A 124 17.67 -4.01 -10.40
C ASN A 124 18.71 -5.01 -9.84
N ASN A 125 18.60 -5.38 -8.56
CA ASN A 125 19.50 -6.38 -7.95
C ASN A 125 19.38 -7.74 -8.65
N LEU A 126 18.15 -8.17 -8.95
CA LEU A 126 17.88 -9.40 -9.67
C LEU A 126 18.49 -9.38 -11.07
N THR A 127 18.27 -8.30 -11.83
CA THR A 127 18.85 -8.13 -13.19
C THR A 127 20.38 -8.14 -13.15
N SER A 128 21.00 -7.44 -12.20
CA SER A 128 22.45 -7.39 -12.03
C SER A 128 23.02 -8.78 -11.71
N SER A 129 22.41 -9.50 -10.76
CA SER A 129 22.88 -10.84 -10.37
C SER A 129 22.76 -11.85 -11.51
N LEU A 130 21.64 -11.84 -12.24
CA LEU A 130 21.47 -12.68 -13.42
C LEU A 130 22.54 -12.36 -14.48
N ARG A 131 22.80 -11.08 -14.77
CA ARG A 131 23.86 -10.69 -15.72
C ARG A 131 25.22 -11.27 -15.32
N GLU A 132 25.58 -11.20 -14.04
CA GLU A 132 26.83 -11.80 -13.56
C GLU A 132 26.84 -13.32 -13.71
N TYR A 133 25.73 -14.00 -13.45
CA TYR A 133 25.61 -15.45 -13.65
C TYR A 133 25.81 -15.86 -15.12
N ALA A 134 25.30 -15.09 -16.08
CA ALA A 134 25.57 -15.31 -17.50
C ALA A 134 27.07 -15.20 -17.82
N MET A 135 27.74 -14.18 -17.26
CA MET A 135 29.18 -13.99 -17.44
C MET A 135 30.01 -15.13 -16.83
N MET A 136 29.53 -15.76 -15.76
CA MET A 136 30.15 -16.97 -15.21
C MET A 136 29.97 -18.18 -16.13
N MET A 137 28.74 -18.40 -16.60
CA MET A 137 28.39 -19.56 -17.43
C MET A 137 29.05 -19.55 -18.81
N ARG A 138 29.31 -18.37 -19.38
CA ARG A 138 29.85 -18.24 -20.75
C ARG A 138 31.13 -19.05 -20.96
N TRP A 139 32.03 -19.06 -19.97
CA TRP A 139 33.31 -19.73 -20.09
C TRP A 139 33.13 -21.23 -20.22
N ARG A 140 32.20 -21.81 -19.46
CA ARG A 140 31.87 -23.23 -19.59
C ARG A 140 31.27 -23.56 -20.96
N ILE A 141 30.32 -22.75 -21.43
CA ILE A 141 29.68 -22.93 -22.77
C ILE A 141 30.71 -22.91 -23.90
N LEU A 142 31.73 -22.07 -23.79
CA LEU A 142 32.82 -21.95 -24.75
C LEU A 142 33.79 -23.15 -24.71
N THR A 143 33.87 -23.88 -23.60
CA THR A 143 34.70 -25.09 -23.47
C THR A 143 34.04 -26.39 -23.96
N GLU A 144 32.75 -26.39 -24.29
CA GLU A 144 32.06 -27.66 -24.59
C GLU A 144 32.17 -28.08 -26.06
N LYS A 145 32.12 -27.13 -27.00
CA LYS A 145 32.06 -27.43 -28.44
C LYS A 145 32.81 -26.38 -29.25
N TYR A 146 33.37 -26.77 -30.40
CA TYR A 146 33.81 -25.85 -31.44
C TYR A 146 32.63 -25.09 -32.04
N ARG A 147 32.78 -23.78 -32.19
CA ARG A 147 31.73 -22.86 -32.64
C ARG A 147 32.27 -21.93 -33.72
N PRO A 148 31.42 -21.51 -34.68
CA PRO A 148 31.81 -20.46 -35.62
C PRO A 148 32.07 -19.15 -34.87
N LEU A 149 32.98 -18.31 -35.38
CA LEU A 149 33.38 -17.03 -34.79
C LEU A 149 32.20 -16.11 -34.44
N LYS A 150 31.17 -16.09 -35.28
CA LYS A 150 29.95 -15.29 -35.05
C LYS A 150 29.18 -15.71 -33.80
N GLU A 151 29.07 -17.02 -33.55
CA GLU A 151 28.47 -17.54 -32.32
C GLU A 151 29.38 -17.30 -31.11
N PHE A 152 30.70 -17.43 -31.30
CA PHE A 152 31.70 -17.21 -30.26
C PHE A 152 31.71 -15.77 -29.75
N ASP A 153 31.68 -14.76 -30.64
CA ASP A 153 31.59 -13.33 -30.26
C ASP A 153 30.28 -13.02 -29.51
N LEU A 154 29.16 -13.58 -29.97
CA LEU A 154 27.86 -13.40 -29.32
C LEU A 154 27.82 -14.01 -27.91
N LEU A 155 28.46 -15.16 -27.70
CA LEU A 155 28.60 -15.79 -26.37
C LEU A 155 29.53 -14.99 -25.46
N LEU A 156 30.61 -14.42 -26.00
CA LEU A 156 31.51 -13.56 -25.23
C LEU A 156 30.79 -12.29 -24.74
N ARG A 157 29.83 -11.78 -25.52
CA ARG A 157 28.98 -10.61 -25.21
C ARG A 157 27.59 -10.98 -24.69
N CYS A 158 27.50 -12.05 -23.89
CA CYS A 158 26.24 -12.52 -23.28
C CYS A 158 25.72 -11.61 -22.15
N ASP A 159 26.44 -10.55 -21.81
CA ASP A 159 26.07 -9.54 -20.81
C ASP A 159 24.83 -8.74 -21.20
N SER A 160 24.49 -8.74 -22.49
CA SER A 160 23.29 -8.15 -23.05
C SER A 160 22.28 -9.22 -23.45
N LEU A 161 21.06 -9.16 -22.88
CA LEU A 161 19.95 -10.02 -23.27
C LEU A 161 19.62 -9.93 -24.77
N ARG A 162 19.83 -8.75 -25.39
CA ARG A 162 19.65 -8.56 -26.84
C ARG A 162 20.64 -9.40 -27.66
N LYS A 163 21.86 -9.59 -27.16
CA LYS A 163 22.87 -10.44 -27.80
C LYS A 163 22.56 -11.92 -27.60
N VAL A 164 22.04 -12.31 -26.43
CA VAL A 164 21.53 -13.67 -26.19
C VAL A 164 20.35 -14.00 -27.12
N ALA A 165 19.42 -13.06 -27.32
CA ALA A 165 18.33 -13.22 -28.29
C ALA A 165 18.83 -13.35 -29.73
N ARG A 166 19.84 -12.55 -30.13
CA ARG A 166 20.50 -12.71 -31.44
C ARG A 166 21.23 -14.05 -31.56
N LEU A 167 21.85 -14.53 -30.49
CA LEU A 167 22.51 -15.84 -30.45
C LEU A 167 21.50 -16.97 -30.67
N PHE A 168 20.32 -16.91 -30.05
CA PHE A 168 19.24 -17.87 -30.30
C PHE A 168 18.86 -17.98 -31.78
N LEU A 169 18.74 -16.83 -32.46
CA LEU A 169 18.42 -16.76 -33.88
C LEU A 169 19.56 -17.24 -34.77
N THR A 170 20.81 -16.93 -34.40
CA THR A 170 22.01 -17.26 -35.20
C THR A 170 22.42 -18.72 -35.05
N ALA A 171 22.28 -19.31 -33.86
CA ALA A 171 22.65 -20.70 -33.56
C ALA A 171 21.64 -21.74 -34.11
N ARG A 172 20.77 -21.33 -35.04
CA ARG A 172 19.77 -22.19 -35.67
C ARG A 172 20.44 -23.07 -36.73
N THR A 173 20.36 -24.38 -36.56
CA THR A 173 20.84 -25.33 -37.57
C THR A 173 19.95 -25.27 -38.82
N PRO A 174 20.51 -25.01 -40.02
CA PRO A 174 19.75 -25.06 -41.27
C PRO A 174 19.26 -26.48 -41.55
N GLY A 175 17.98 -26.64 -41.90
CA GLY A 175 17.37 -27.93 -42.28
C GLY A 175 16.64 -28.71 -41.17
N ARG A 176 16.64 -28.25 -39.91
CA ARG A 176 15.90 -28.90 -38.81
C ARG A 176 14.57 -28.18 -38.52
N ALA A 177 13.50 -28.95 -38.31
CA ALA A 177 12.16 -28.41 -38.02
C ALA A 177 12.16 -27.52 -36.75
N TRP A 178 11.34 -26.46 -36.73
CA TRP A 178 11.32 -25.41 -35.68
C TRP A 178 11.23 -25.98 -34.25
N PHE A 179 10.54 -27.10 -34.06
CA PHE A 179 10.30 -27.69 -32.73
C PHE A 179 11.54 -28.34 -32.07
N TRP A 180 12.56 -28.71 -32.83
CA TRP A 180 13.76 -29.37 -32.28
C TRP A 180 14.86 -28.35 -32.00
N LEU A 181 14.86 -27.80 -30.78
CA LEU A 181 15.87 -26.85 -30.31
C LEU A 181 17.22 -27.53 -30.09
N ASN A 182 18.29 -26.87 -30.52
CA ASN A 182 19.66 -27.25 -30.16
C ASN A 182 19.95 -26.96 -28.68
N THR A 183 20.93 -27.61 -28.07
CA THR A 183 21.32 -27.41 -26.66
C THR A 183 21.60 -25.94 -26.33
N THR A 184 22.22 -25.21 -27.25
CA THR A 184 22.50 -23.77 -27.14
C THR A 184 21.24 -22.91 -27.20
N GLN A 185 20.30 -23.28 -28.08
CA GLN A 185 19.02 -22.60 -28.19
C GLN A 185 18.16 -22.83 -26.95
N LEU A 186 18.14 -24.06 -26.43
CA LEU A 186 17.47 -24.39 -25.17
C LEU A 186 18.02 -23.55 -24.02
N LEU A 187 19.35 -23.42 -23.92
CA LEU A 187 19.99 -22.60 -22.90
C LEU A 187 19.66 -21.12 -23.03
N CYS A 188 19.63 -20.59 -24.26
CA CYS A 188 19.20 -19.21 -24.52
C CYS A 188 17.73 -18.99 -24.12
N VAL A 189 16.82 -19.91 -24.48
CA VAL A 189 15.39 -19.84 -24.14
C VAL A 189 15.20 -19.91 -22.63
N LEU A 190 15.88 -20.83 -21.96
CA LEU A 190 15.83 -20.97 -20.50
C LEU A 190 16.35 -19.70 -19.81
N TRP A 191 17.46 -19.13 -20.30
CA TRP A 191 18.03 -17.90 -19.76
C TRP A 191 17.10 -16.69 -19.91
N LEU A 192 16.54 -16.51 -21.11
CA LEU A 192 15.57 -15.44 -21.37
C LEU A 192 14.28 -15.65 -20.57
N GLY A 193 13.83 -16.91 -20.45
CA GLY A 193 12.65 -17.29 -19.67
C GLY A 193 12.81 -16.96 -18.17
N ILE A 194 13.95 -17.28 -17.56
CA ILE A 194 14.23 -16.93 -16.15
C ILE A 194 14.19 -15.41 -15.96
N ASN A 195 14.86 -14.65 -16.83
CA ASN A 195 14.84 -13.19 -16.76
C ASN A 195 13.41 -12.63 -16.91
N LEU A 196 12.62 -13.19 -17.83
CA LEU A 196 11.24 -12.78 -18.04
C LEU A 196 10.35 -13.09 -16.83
N VAL A 197 10.42 -14.32 -16.30
CA VAL A 197 9.62 -14.77 -15.14
C VAL A 197 9.94 -13.92 -13.93
N VAL A 198 11.21 -13.66 -13.63
CA VAL A 198 11.61 -12.84 -12.49
C VAL A 198 11.06 -11.41 -12.60
N GLN A 199 11.11 -10.80 -13.79
CA GLN A 199 10.55 -9.46 -13.99
C GLN A 199 9.02 -9.43 -13.88
N ILE A 200 8.34 -10.46 -14.40
CA ILE A 200 6.89 -10.61 -14.25
C ILE A 200 6.52 -10.72 -12.76
N LEU A 201 7.24 -11.54 -11.99
CA LEU A 201 7.00 -11.69 -10.55
C LEU A 201 7.16 -10.37 -9.78
N VAL A 202 8.19 -9.58 -10.09
CA VAL A 202 8.37 -8.24 -9.50
C VAL A 202 7.21 -7.31 -9.88
N ALA A 203 6.76 -7.33 -11.13
CA ALA A 203 5.62 -6.52 -11.57
C ALA A 203 4.30 -6.95 -10.91
N LEU A 204 4.06 -8.25 -10.78
CA LEU A 204 2.86 -8.81 -10.14
C LEU A 204 2.75 -8.44 -8.66
N LEU A 205 3.87 -8.13 -7.99
CA LEU A 205 3.86 -7.69 -6.59
C LEU A 205 2.99 -6.43 -6.39
N GLY A 206 2.98 -5.52 -7.38
CA GLY A 206 2.13 -4.33 -7.38
C GLY A 206 0.62 -4.60 -7.49
N LEU A 207 0.22 -5.83 -7.84
CA LEU A 207 -1.17 -6.27 -7.90
C LEU A 207 -1.61 -7.05 -6.66
N THR A 208 -0.69 -7.34 -5.73
CA THR A 208 -1.01 -8.15 -4.53
C THR A 208 -1.55 -7.35 -3.35
N TYR A 209 -1.67 -6.04 -3.51
CA TYR A 209 -2.25 -5.15 -2.51
C TYR A 209 -3.22 -4.17 -3.19
N ASN A 210 -4.24 -3.75 -2.43
CA ASN A 210 -5.20 -2.75 -2.86
C ASN A 210 -5.32 -1.65 -1.79
N LEU A 211 -5.43 -0.39 -2.24
CA LEU A 211 -5.76 0.75 -1.39
C LEU A 211 -7.29 0.92 -1.40
N ASN A 212 -7.94 0.38 -0.37
CA ASN A 212 -9.39 0.48 -0.21
C ASN A 212 -9.73 1.68 0.67
N THR A 213 -11.00 2.10 0.63
CA THR A 213 -11.53 3.05 1.62
C THR A 213 -11.68 2.35 2.96
N SER A 214 -11.16 2.95 4.04
CA SER A 214 -11.34 2.42 5.39
C SER A 214 -12.79 2.62 5.85
N ASN A 215 -13.29 1.66 6.63
CA ASN A 215 -14.56 1.78 7.35
C ASN A 215 -14.48 2.77 8.51
N ILE A 216 -13.30 3.29 8.82
CA ILE A 216 -13.06 4.31 9.84
C ILE A 216 -12.69 5.62 9.12
N PRO A 217 -13.38 6.75 9.41
CA PRO A 217 -13.04 8.02 8.79
C PRO A 217 -11.76 8.64 9.37
N GLU A 218 -11.07 9.43 8.54
CA GLU A 218 -10.13 10.43 9.04
C GLU A 218 -10.93 11.65 9.53
N ARG A 219 -10.68 12.13 10.76
CA ARG A 219 -11.26 13.37 11.26
C ARG A 219 -10.46 14.57 10.74
N ARG A 220 -11.13 15.55 10.14
CA ARG A 220 -10.52 16.84 9.82
C ARG A 220 -11.30 17.98 10.45
N PHE A 221 -10.57 18.99 10.89
CA PHE A 221 -11.16 20.21 11.41
C PHE A 221 -11.43 21.20 10.27
N GLY A 222 -12.62 21.77 10.23
CA GLY A 222 -13.02 22.77 9.24
C GLY A 222 -14.50 23.12 9.35
N THR A 223 -15.08 23.71 8.31
CA THR A 223 -16.50 24.06 8.30
C THR A 223 -17.35 22.85 7.96
N MET A 224 -18.34 22.56 8.81
CA MET A 224 -19.28 21.44 8.69
C MET A 224 -20.72 21.93 8.83
N SER A 225 -21.68 21.10 8.43
CA SER A 225 -23.11 21.35 8.59
C SER A 225 -23.63 20.57 9.80
N ILE A 226 -24.25 21.28 10.74
CA ILE A 226 -24.84 20.73 11.97
C ILE A 226 -26.34 21.00 12.00
N ALA A 227 -27.10 20.22 12.77
CA ALA A 227 -28.48 20.54 13.10
C ALA A 227 -28.59 21.94 13.74
N ASP A 228 -29.55 22.72 13.27
CA ASP A 228 -29.95 23.95 13.93
C ASP A 228 -31.01 23.65 14.99
N LEU A 229 -30.58 23.62 16.25
CA LEU A 229 -31.41 23.27 17.40
C LEU A 229 -32.08 24.50 18.04
N THR A 230 -31.92 25.68 17.46
CA THR A 230 -32.46 26.93 18.04
C THR A 230 -33.97 27.06 17.84
N VAL A 231 -34.50 26.50 16.75
CA VAL A 231 -35.91 26.57 16.35
C VAL A 231 -36.35 25.24 15.76
N ILE A 232 -37.42 24.65 16.31
CA ILE A 232 -38.01 23.42 15.77
C ILE A 232 -39.00 23.78 14.68
N ARG A 233 -38.69 23.46 13.42
CA ARG A 233 -39.56 23.78 12.28
C ARG A 233 -39.41 22.80 11.15
N ASP A 234 -40.46 22.71 10.33
CA ASP A 234 -40.35 22.16 8.99
C ASP A 234 -39.39 23.04 8.14
N ILE A 235 -38.46 22.38 7.45
CA ILE A 235 -37.53 23.01 6.50
C ILE A 235 -38.27 23.73 5.36
N TRP A 236 -39.46 23.26 4.98
CA TRP A 236 -40.33 23.86 3.97
C TRP A 236 -41.32 24.88 4.54
N GLY A 237 -41.37 25.01 5.87
CA GLY A 237 -42.24 25.93 6.59
C GLY A 237 -41.70 27.36 6.72
N ALA A 238 -42.36 28.14 7.57
CA ALA A 238 -41.90 29.49 7.92
C ALA A 238 -40.56 29.42 8.68
N LYS A 239 -39.66 30.39 8.41
CA LYS A 239 -38.34 30.46 9.08
C LYS A 239 -38.46 30.74 10.58
N ASP A 240 -39.42 31.58 10.95
CA ASP A 240 -39.72 31.97 12.34
C ASP A 240 -41.14 31.49 12.70
N PRO A 241 -41.33 30.20 12.97
CA PRO A 241 -42.63 29.66 13.33
C PRO A 241 -43.09 30.18 14.70
N THR A 242 -44.40 30.34 14.84
CA THR A 242 -45.04 30.59 16.13
C THR A 242 -44.85 29.39 17.07
N PHE A 243 -45.00 29.61 18.38
CA PHE A 243 -44.74 28.57 19.39
C PHE A 243 -45.58 27.30 19.17
N ASP A 244 -46.86 27.45 18.85
CA ASP A 244 -47.78 26.36 18.50
C ASP A 244 -47.33 25.58 17.26
N ALA A 245 -46.83 26.27 16.22
CA ALA A 245 -46.28 25.60 15.04
C ALA A 245 -45.01 24.79 15.37
N GLN A 246 -44.20 25.22 16.35
CA GLN A 246 -43.05 24.45 16.84
C GLN A 246 -43.49 23.19 17.60
N LEU A 247 -44.56 23.28 18.41
CA LEU A 247 -45.16 22.11 19.07
C LEU A 247 -45.61 21.07 18.05
N GLY A 248 -46.35 21.48 17.02
CA GLY A 248 -46.79 20.58 15.95
C GLY A 248 -45.61 20.01 15.14
N SER A 249 -44.60 20.83 14.87
CA SER A 249 -43.38 20.36 14.18
C SER A 249 -42.62 19.31 15.00
N ALA A 250 -42.55 19.46 16.32
CA ALA A 250 -41.93 18.48 17.21
C ALA A 250 -42.68 17.14 17.19
N ASN A 251 -44.01 17.16 17.20
CA ASN A 251 -44.81 15.95 17.03
C ASN A 251 -44.53 15.26 15.69
N TYR A 252 -44.50 16.05 14.61
CA TYR A 252 -44.22 15.55 13.27
C TYR A 252 -42.83 14.90 13.18
N PHE A 253 -41.79 15.49 13.79
CA PHE A 253 -40.46 14.88 13.85
C PHE A 253 -40.43 13.58 14.67
N GLY A 254 -41.19 13.48 15.76
CA GLY A 254 -41.34 12.21 16.49
C GLY A 254 -41.99 11.13 15.63
N ILE A 255 -43.05 11.46 14.87
CA ILE A 255 -43.66 10.53 13.91
C ILE A 255 -42.65 10.09 12.83
N GLN A 256 -41.83 11.00 12.31
CA GLN A 256 -40.79 10.66 11.33
C GLN A 256 -39.74 9.69 11.88
N GLY A 257 -39.42 9.80 13.18
CA GLY A 257 -38.39 8.98 13.81
C GLY A 257 -38.84 7.57 14.16
N GLN A 258 -40.12 7.22 14.03
CA GLN A 258 -40.66 5.89 14.37
C GLN A 258 -39.96 4.73 13.64
N ASP A 259 -39.36 4.99 12.48
CA ASP A 259 -38.67 3.99 11.64
C ASP A 259 -37.16 3.89 11.97
N TYR A 260 -36.69 4.61 13.00
CA TYR A 260 -35.29 4.60 13.41
C TYR A 260 -34.97 3.39 14.29
N PHE A 261 -33.69 3.01 14.31
CA PHE A 261 -33.27 1.82 15.02
C PHE A 261 -32.83 2.12 16.45
N PHE A 262 -33.33 1.31 17.38
CA PHE A 262 -32.91 1.29 18.77
C PHE A 262 -31.86 0.20 18.99
N VAL A 263 -30.72 0.55 19.57
CA VAL A 263 -29.60 -0.36 19.83
C VAL A 263 -29.19 -0.28 21.29
N GLY A 264 -29.03 -1.43 21.94
CA GLY A 264 -28.48 -1.49 23.29
C GLY A 264 -26.96 -1.31 23.29
N GLY A 265 -26.44 -0.50 24.23
CA GLY A 265 -25.00 -0.36 24.46
C GLY A 265 -24.46 1.05 24.18
N ASN A 266 -23.13 1.17 24.14
CA ASN A 266 -22.47 2.46 23.96
C ASN A 266 -22.45 2.87 22.49
N PRO A 267 -22.73 4.15 22.17
CA PRO A 267 -22.65 4.63 20.81
C PRO A 267 -21.22 4.51 20.24
N PRO A 268 -21.05 4.15 18.96
CA PRO A 268 -19.75 4.13 18.29
C PRO A 268 -19.19 5.54 18.17
N GLY A 269 -17.87 5.67 17.99
CA GLY A 269 -17.25 6.98 17.80
C GLY A 269 -17.16 7.86 19.05
N GLN A 270 -17.68 7.44 20.22
CA GLN A 270 -17.58 8.21 21.47
C GLN A 270 -16.22 8.10 22.18
N GLY A 271 -15.32 7.25 21.66
CA GLY A 271 -13.97 7.05 22.17
C GLY A 271 -12.90 7.73 21.31
N SER A 272 -11.69 7.16 21.29
CA SER A 272 -10.59 7.67 20.45
C SER A 272 -10.71 7.27 18.97
N VAL A 273 -11.48 6.23 18.66
CA VAL A 273 -11.68 5.74 17.30
C VAL A 273 -12.96 6.34 16.73
N PRO A 274 -12.90 7.16 15.67
CA PRO A 274 -14.08 7.76 15.07
C PRO A 274 -14.91 6.74 14.31
N SER A 275 -16.17 7.08 14.06
CA SER A 275 -17.09 6.28 13.25
C SER A 275 -17.79 7.17 12.22
N TYR A 276 -18.02 6.62 11.03
CA TYR A 276 -19.01 7.20 10.14
C TYR A 276 -20.37 7.12 10.80
N GLY A 277 -21.22 8.11 10.52
CA GLY A 277 -22.64 7.98 10.76
C GLY A 277 -23.30 7.06 9.74
N THR A 278 -24.58 6.80 9.93
CA THR A 278 -25.41 5.96 9.07
C THR A 278 -26.33 6.84 8.22
N PRO A 279 -25.98 7.12 6.95
CA PRO A 279 -26.88 7.84 6.07
C PRO A 279 -28.18 7.06 5.91
N GLY A 280 -29.33 7.74 6.05
CA GLY A 280 -30.65 7.13 5.84
C GLY A 280 -31.37 6.65 7.09
N THR A 281 -30.66 6.29 8.17
CA THR A 281 -31.29 5.83 9.43
C THR A 281 -30.47 6.25 10.65
N PRO A 282 -30.87 7.33 11.35
CA PRO A 282 -30.37 7.64 12.68
C PRO A 282 -30.53 6.45 13.64
N MET A 283 -29.59 6.32 14.58
CA MET A 283 -29.55 5.25 15.56
C MET A 283 -29.72 5.85 16.96
N ILE A 284 -30.56 5.23 17.78
CA ILE A 284 -30.83 5.64 19.16
C ILE A 284 -30.27 4.56 20.09
N TYR A 285 -29.59 4.99 21.15
CA TYR A 285 -28.88 4.09 22.06
C TYR A 285 -29.55 4.02 23.42
N GLY A 286 -29.96 2.83 23.83
CA GLY A 286 -30.51 2.57 25.16
C GLY A 286 -29.46 2.07 26.15
N ASN A 287 -29.60 2.47 27.41
CA ASN A 287 -28.97 1.72 28.50
C ASN A 287 -29.62 0.33 28.66
N HIS A 288 -29.06 -0.53 29.51
CA HIS A 288 -29.51 -1.93 29.63
C HIS A 288 -31.00 -2.07 29.97
N ASP A 289 -31.52 -1.15 30.78
CA ASP A 289 -32.90 -1.16 31.27
C ASP A 289 -33.82 -0.19 30.50
N TRP A 290 -33.33 0.43 29.41
CA TRP A 290 -34.05 1.42 28.59
C TRP A 290 -34.60 2.66 29.33
N SER A 291 -34.21 2.87 30.59
CA SER A 291 -34.55 4.04 31.40
C SER A 291 -33.85 5.33 30.98
N VAL A 292 -32.84 5.23 30.10
CA VAL A 292 -32.19 6.37 29.46
C VAL A 292 -31.96 6.04 27.99
N MET A 293 -32.49 6.90 27.11
CA MET A 293 -32.26 6.81 25.67
C MET A 293 -31.40 7.97 25.22
N THR A 294 -30.35 7.68 24.45
CA THR A 294 -29.35 8.66 24.03
C THR A 294 -29.27 8.72 22.52
N TYR A 295 -29.39 9.93 21.98
CA TYR A 295 -29.08 10.23 20.58
C TYR A 295 -27.70 10.85 20.47
N VAL A 296 -26.96 10.47 19.43
CA VAL A 296 -25.65 11.04 19.09
C VAL A 296 -25.73 11.73 17.76
N PHE A 297 -25.36 13.01 17.74
CA PHE A 297 -25.49 13.85 16.56
C PHE A 297 -24.57 13.38 15.42
N GLN A 298 -25.05 13.54 14.19
CA GLN A 298 -24.32 13.22 12.97
C GLN A 298 -23.96 14.50 12.21
N ASP A 299 -22.69 14.90 12.30
CA ASP A 299 -22.19 16.12 11.68
C ASP A 299 -21.84 15.87 10.20
N GLN A 300 -22.33 16.73 9.31
CA GLN A 300 -22.24 16.54 7.85
C GLN A 300 -21.08 17.32 7.24
N SER A 301 -20.37 16.71 6.29
CA SER A 301 -19.42 17.43 5.45
C SER A 301 -20.14 18.33 4.44
N LEU A 302 -19.69 19.59 4.30
CA LEU A 302 -20.22 20.52 3.29
C LEU A 302 -19.94 20.07 1.85
N GLN A 303 -18.78 19.45 1.62
CA GLN A 303 -18.37 19.01 0.28
C GLN A 303 -19.10 17.73 -0.13
N ASN A 304 -19.44 16.87 0.84
CA ASN A 304 -20.16 15.63 0.60
C ASN A 304 -21.15 15.37 1.74
N PRO A 305 -22.41 15.81 1.61
CA PRO A 305 -23.42 15.65 2.66
C PRO A 305 -23.75 14.18 3.00
N GLN A 306 -23.39 13.24 2.12
CA GLN A 306 -23.56 11.80 2.37
C GLN A 306 -22.52 11.24 3.35
N LEU A 307 -21.45 12.00 3.62
CA LEU A 307 -20.45 11.65 4.62
C LEU A 307 -20.76 12.37 5.93
N THR A 308 -21.25 11.60 6.89
CA THR A 308 -21.50 12.07 8.25
C THR A 308 -20.48 11.48 9.22
N LEU A 309 -20.11 12.28 10.22
CA LEU A 309 -19.30 11.86 11.35
C LEU A 309 -20.21 11.68 12.56
N VAL A 310 -20.11 10.56 13.26
CA VAL A 310 -20.72 10.44 14.59
C VAL A 310 -19.96 11.37 15.53
N SER A 311 -20.64 12.43 15.96
CA SER A 311 -20.10 13.48 16.82
C SER A 311 -19.88 12.97 18.24
N HIS A 312 -19.04 13.64 19.03
CA HIS A 312 -19.04 13.42 20.49
C HIS A 312 -20.26 14.07 21.16
N ARG A 313 -21.01 14.88 20.41
CA ARG A 313 -22.23 15.51 20.90
C ARG A 313 -23.33 14.49 21.07
N ASN A 314 -23.91 14.42 22.26
CA ASN A 314 -25.02 13.54 22.55
C ASN A 314 -26.04 14.19 23.48
N VAL A 315 -27.28 13.71 23.40
CA VAL A 315 -28.41 14.17 24.21
C VAL A 315 -29.16 12.94 24.69
N SER A 316 -29.60 12.98 25.94
CA SER A 316 -30.31 11.89 26.59
C SER A 316 -31.72 12.30 26.97
N VAL A 317 -32.64 11.34 26.91
CA VAL A 317 -34.04 11.48 27.31
C VAL A 317 -34.30 10.49 28.44
N THR A 318 -35.02 10.96 29.46
CA THR A 318 -35.43 10.16 30.62
C THR A 318 -36.87 10.47 30.97
N GLY A 319 -37.68 9.43 31.16
CA GLY A 319 -39.08 9.51 31.49
C GLY A 319 -39.41 8.64 32.71
N ASP A 320 -40.37 9.10 33.51
CA ASP A 320 -41.01 8.31 34.56
C ASP A 320 -42.51 8.49 34.47
N CYS A 321 -43.27 7.40 34.56
CA CYS A 321 -44.72 7.41 34.47
C CYS A 321 -45.33 6.70 35.68
N ARG A 322 -46.51 7.17 36.07
CA ARG A 322 -47.32 6.55 37.11
C ARG A 322 -48.73 6.34 36.61
N GLN A 323 -49.27 5.16 36.89
CA GLN A 323 -50.66 4.85 36.61
C GLN A 323 -51.56 5.45 37.68
N LEU A 324 -52.57 6.20 37.24
CA LEU A 324 -53.60 6.80 38.05
C LEU A 324 -54.85 5.92 38.00
N GLN A 325 -55.53 5.77 39.15
CA GLN A 325 -56.72 4.94 39.23
C GLN A 325 -57.91 5.64 38.57
N VAL A 326 -58.44 5.07 37.48
CA VAL A 326 -59.67 5.55 36.83
C VAL A 326 -60.88 5.09 37.64
N ILE A 327 -61.77 6.02 37.98
CA ILE A 327 -63.00 5.77 38.75
C ILE A 327 -64.22 5.78 37.84
N GLU A 328 -64.30 6.75 36.93
CA GLU A 328 -65.40 6.91 35.98
C GLU A 328 -64.90 7.53 34.67
N GLY A 329 -65.55 7.20 33.55
CA GLY A 329 -65.12 7.64 32.22
C GLY A 329 -64.00 6.78 31.64
N GLY A 330 -63.44 7.20 30.50
CA GLY A 330 -62.33 6.47 29.84
C GLY A 330 -62.73 5.28 28.96
N ASN A 331 -64.01 5.09 28.65
CA ASN A 331 -64.46 4.07 27.68
C ASN A 331 -64.33 4.52 26.20
N GLY A 332 -63.64 5.64 25.95
CA GLY A 332 -63.50 6.21 24.61
C GLY A 332 -64.74 6.90 24.05
N THR A 333 -65.85 6.97 24.80
CA THR A 333 -67.08 7.70 24.41
C THR A 333 -67.33 8.92 25.29
N SER A 334 -66.89 8.88 26.56
CA SER A 334 -66.93 10.03 27.46
C SER A 334 -65.73 10.95 27.22
N THR A 335 -65.97 12.26 27.06
CA THR A 335 -64.93 13.29 26.91
C THR A 335 -64.34 13.77 28.24
N SER A 336 -64.70 13.11 29.35
CA SER A 336 -64.13 13.36 30.67
C SER A 336 -63.79 12.03 31.35
N VAL A 337 -62.71 12.06 32.13
CA VAL A 337 -62.24 10.95 32.96
C VAL A 337 -62.09 11.44 34.39
N THR A 338 -62.71 10.75 35.33
CA THR A 338 -62.56 10.97 36.77
C THR A 338 -61.59 9.94 37.31
N TYR A 339 -60.50 10.42 37.89
CA TYR A 339 -59.42 9.60 38.42
C TYR A 339 -59.07 10.00 39.85
N ARG A 340 -58.38 9.11 40.55
CA ARG A 340 -57.78 9.41 41.85
C ARG A 340 -56.40 10.01 41.66
N ASP A 341 -56.22 11.24 42.13
CA ASP A 341 -54.92 11.91 42.11
C ASP A 341 -53.93 11.33 43.13
N GLU A 342 -52.70 11.82 43.11
CA GLU A 342 -51.63 11.36 44.02
C GLU A 342 -51.90 11.68 45.50
N ALA A 343 -52.72 12.69 45.78
CA ALA A 343 -53.15 13.05 47.14
C ALA A 343 -54.35 12.21 47.61
N GLY A 344 -54.84 11.28 46.77
CA GLY A 344 -55.99 10.43 47.03
C GLY A 344 -57.34 11.11 46.77
N GLY A 345 -57.34 12.35 46.29
CA GLY A 345 -58.51 13.13 45.91
C GLY A 345 -59.10 12.66 44.57
N LEU A 346 -60.39 12.94 44.37
CA LEU A 346 -61.06 12.71 43.09
C LEU A 346 -60.89 13.95 42.22
N SER A 347 -60.31 13.77 41.04
CA SER A 347 -60.10 14.81 40.05
C SER A 347 -60.73 14.39 38.72
N THR A 348 -61.39 15.33 38.05
CA THR A 348 -61.97 15.11 36.72
C THR A 348 -61.16 15.88 35.67
N PHE A 349 -60.78 15.19 34.61
CA PHE A 349 -60.03 15.77 33.50
C PHE A 349 -60.79 15.60 32.19
N ASN A 350 -60.88 16.66 31.40
CA ASN A 350 -61.53 16.63 30.10
C ASN A 350 -60.49 16.24 29.06
N VAL A 351 -60.74 15.13 28.36
CA VAL A 351 -59.89 14.64 27.27
C VAL A 351 -60.67 14.78 25.98
N GLU A 352 -60.20 15.67 25.11
CA GLU A 352 -60.74 15.80 23.77
C GLU A 352 -60.14 14.72 22.85
N HIS A 353 -60.89 14.35 21.80
CA HIS A 353 -60.46 13.34 20.82
C HIS A 353 -60.17 11.95 21.40
N VAL A 354 -61.08 11.42 22.23
CA VAL A 354 -61.04 10.02 22.68
C VAL A 354 -61.60 9.06 21.61
N GLY A 355 -61.36 7.76 21.77
CA GLY A 355 -61.97 6.71 20.96
C GLY A 355 -61.79 5.35 21.63
N PRO A 356 -62.76 4.41 21.55
CA PRO A 356 -62.62 3.11 22.18
C PRO A 356 -61.36 2.38 21.70
N GLY A 357 -60.54 1.89 22.64
CA GLY A 357 -59.27 1.20 22.34
C GLY A 357 -58.12 2.11 21.91
N ALA A 358 -58.33 3.42 21.79
CA ALA A 358 -57.29 4.36 21.39
C ALA A 358 -56.48 4.89 22.58
N MET A 359 -55.21 5.16 22.34
CA MET A 359 -54.36 5.98 23.20
C MET A 359 -54.44 7.43 22.79
N THR A 360 -54.81 8.29 23.73
CA THR A 360 -54.73 9.75 23.59
C THR A 360 -53.63 10.27 24.50
N TYR A 361 -52.62 10.90 23.92
CA TYR A 361 -51.56 11.60 24.66
C TYR A 361 -51.91 13.07 24.78
N VAL A 362 -51.59 13.65 25.93
CA VAL A 362 -51.91 15.01 26.28
C VAL A 362 -50.64 15.69 26.78
N GLY A 363 -50.19 16.70 26.05
CA GLY A 363 -49.07 17.49 26.51
C GLY A 363 -49.56 18.64 27.41
N VAL A 364 -48.89 18.83 28.55
CA VAL A 364 -49.24 19.89 29.52
C VAL A 364 -48.41 21.15 29.25
N LEU A 365 -49.06 22.20 28.78
CA LEU A 365 -48.40 23.46 28.37
C LEU A 365 -47.74 24.17 29.57
N ASN A 366 -48.42 24.19 30.72
CA ASN A 366 -47.97 24.83 31.95
C ASN A 366 -47.26 23.86 32.93
N SER A 367 -46.58 22.84 32.41
CA SER A 367 -45.80 21.90 33.23
C SER A 367 -44.83 22.60 34.21
N THR A 368 -44.71 22.03 35.41
CA THR A 368 -43.87 22.51 36.52
C THR A 368 -42.72 21.56 36.88
N CYS A 369 -42.52 20.47 36.12
CA CYS A 369 -41.52 19.44 36.46
C CYS A 369 -40.05 19.86 36.21
N GLY A 370 -39.81 20.99 35.54
CA GLY A 370 -38.46 21.55 35.35
C GLY A 370 -38.34 22.39 34.06
N PRO A 371 -37.18 23.03 33.82
CA PRO A 371 -36.98 23.88 32.65
C PRO A 371 -36.92 23.10 31.33
N ARG A 372 -36.42 21.85 31.36
CA ARG A 372 -36.27 20.94 30.20
C ARG A 372 -37.21 19.73 30.27
N CYS A 373 -38.22 19.82 31.12
CA CYS A 373 -39.15 18.74 31.41
C CYS A 373 -40.57 19.14 31.01
N THR A 374 -41.33 18.20 30.46
CA THR A 374 -42.75 18.35 30.17
C THR A 374 -43.53 17.21 30.80
N GLU A 375 -44.66 17.56 31.44
CA GLU A 375 -45.63 16.58 31.90
C GLU A 375 -46.48 16.14 30.72
N VAL A 376 -46.62 14.83 30.54
CA VAL A 376 -47.45 14.20 29.52
C VAL A 376 -48.45 13.30 30.22
N LEU A 377 -49.73 13.46 29.91
CA LEU A 377 -50.77 12.54 30.35
C LEU A 377 -51.09 11.57 29.20
N ALA A 378 -51.41 10.33 29.52
CA ALA A 378 -51.83 9.35 28.52
C ALA A 378 -53.09 8.63 28.99
N LEU A 379 -54.13 8.62 28.17
CA LEU A 379 -55.36 7.88 28.42
C LEU A 379 -55.47 6.73 27.41
N GLN A 380 -55.42 5.50 27.92
CA GLN A 380 -55.87 4.32 27.20
C GLN A 380 -57.36 4.14 27.41
N SER A 381 -58.14 4.29 26.33
CA SER A 381 -59.57 4.09 26.40
C SER A 381 -59.94 2.61 26.36
N ALA A 382 -60.83 2.16 27.23
CA ALA A 382 -61.32 0.78 27.20
C ALA A 382 -62.13 0.49 25.91
N ASN A 383 -61.99 -0.71 25.35
CA ASN A 383 -62.83 -1.21 24.26
C ASN A 383 -63.70 -2.41 24.68
N GLY A 384 -63.54 -2.90 25.92
CA GLY A 384 -64.30 -4.01 26.47
C GLY A 384 -63.94 -5.39 25.91
N ASN A 385 -62.89 -5.46 25.09
CA ASN A 385 -62.37 -6.70 24.51
C ASN A 385 -60.89 -6.88 24.87
N THR A 386 -59.98 -6.42 24.03
CA THR A 386 -58.52 -6.49 24.22
C THR A 386 -58.02 -5.54 25.30
N ILE A 387 -58.73 -4.41 25.51
CA ILE A 387 -58.50 -3.45 26.58
C ILE A 387 -59.75 -3.44 27.47
N PRO A 388 -59.79 -4.26 28.53
CA PRO A 388 -60.98 -4.45 29.35
C PRO A 388 -61.29 -3.24 30.24
N GLU A 389 -60.26 -2.56 30.75
CA GLU A 389 -60.37 -1.41 31.64
C GLU A 389 -59.55 -0.24 31.10
N ALA A 390 -59.99 0.98 31.40
CA ALA A 390 -59.30 2.19 31.00
C ALA A 390 -58.08 2.42 31.91
N ALA A 391 -56.98 2.89 31.33
CA ALA A 391 -55.77 3.21 32.07
C ALA A 391 -55.38 4.67 31.84
N PHE A 392 -55.07 5.39 32.91
CA PHE A 392 -54.66 6.78 32.83
C PHE A 392 -53.28 6.94 33.46
N PHE A 393 -52.39 7.65 32.78
CA PHE A 393 -51.00 7.78 33.19
C PHE A 393 -50.61 9.25 33.27
N ARG A 394 -49.77 9.55 34.26
CA ARG A 394 -49.06 10.83 34.37
C ARG A 394 -47.57 10.57 34.26
N CYS A 395 -46.94 11.23 33.31
CA CYS A 395 -45.54 11.05 32.96
C CYS A 395 -44.77 12.36 33.08
N GLN A 396 -43.57 12.28 33.61
CA GLN A 396 -42.59 13.36 33.56
C GLN A 396 -41.49 12.95 32.60
N ASN A 397 -41.33 13.68 31.50
CA ASN A 397 -40.30 13.40 30.51
C ASN A 397 -39.33 14.58 30.43
N THR A 398 -38.03 14.27 30.46
CA THR A 398 -36.96 15.27 30.53
C THR A 398 -35.92 15.02 29.44
N VAL A 399 -35.53 16.08 28.75
CA VAL A 399 -34.46 16.06 27.75
C VAL A 399 -33.22 16.74 28.33
N SER A 400 -32.09 16.04 28.36
CA SER A 400 -30.85 16.55 28.94
C SER A 400 -30.25 17.68 28.11
N GLU A 401 -29.26 18.38 28.68
CA GLU A 401 -28.36 19.22 27.91
C GLU A 401 -27.53 18.38 26.92
N VAL A 402 -27.05 19.04 25.86
CA VAL A 402 -26.15 18.41 24.88
C VAL A 402 -24.75 18.33 25.49
N ARG A 403 -24.24 17.11 25.68
CA ARG A 403 -22.87 16.87 26.18
C ARG A 403 -21.87 16.87 25.03
N GLY A 404 -20.57 16.86 25.34
CA GLY A 404 -19.51 16.71 24.32
C GLY A 404 -19.20 17.96 23.48
N ILE A 405 -19.75 19.13 23.83
CA ILE A 405 -19.57 20.38 23.07
C ILE A 405 -18.17 21.01 23.22
N LYS A 406 -17.43 20.69 24.29
CA LYS A 406 -16.18 21.38 24.66
C LYS A 406 -15.11 21.37 23.55
N GLU A 407 -14.98 20.26 22.83
CA GLU A 407 -14.01 20.10 21.73
C GLU A 407 -14.26 21.09 20.57
N TYR A 408 -15.49 21.59 20.44
CA TYR A 408 -15.90 22.50 19.37
C TYR A 408 -15.82 23.97 19.80
N VAL A 409 -16.12 24.27 21.07
CA VAL A 409 -16.10 25.63 21.62
C VAL A 409 -14.69 26.22 21.68
N ASP A 410 -13.69 25.40 22.03
CA ASP A 410 -12.29 25.84 22.08
C ASP A 410 -11.75 26.30 20.72
N SER A 411 -12.46 25.98 19.63
CA SER A 411 -12.07 26.31 18.26
C SER A 411 -12.71 27.60 17.71
N GLY A 412 -13.45 28.34 18.54
CA GLY A 412 -13.95 29.69 18.22
C GLY A 412 -15.44 29.81 17.90
N GLU A 413 -16.21 28.73 18.00
CA GLU A 413 -17.69 28.75 17.89
C GLU A 413 -18.33 28.95 19.26
N PRO A 414 -19.43 29.72 19.38
CA PRO A 414 -20.15 29.86 20.64
C PRO A 414 -20.81 28.54 21.05
N ALA A 415 -20.87 28.25 22.35
CA ALA A 415 -21.52 27.03 22.87
C ALA A 415 -22.99 26.91 22.44
N GLU A 416 -23.69 28.05 22.37
CA GLU A 416 -25.05 28.18 21.84
C GLU A 416 -25.21 27.62 20.41
N SER A 417 -24.11 27.49 19.65
CA SER A 417 -24.12 26.87 18.32
C SER A 417 -24.42 25.36 18.36
N PHE A 418 -24.20 24.70 19.49
CA PHE A 418 -24.31 23.24 19.60
C PHE A 418 -25.34 22.77 20.63
N GLU A 419 -25.90 23.70 21.41
CA GLU A 419 -26.84 23.42 22.48
C GLU A 419 -28.30 23.39 21.99
N LEU A 420 -29.11 22.59 22.67
CA LEU A 420 -30.56 22.61 22.58
C LEU A 420 -31.07 23.47 23.74
N SER A 421 -31.68 24.62 23.47
CA SER A 421 -32.16 25.53 24.51
C SER A 421 -33.26 24.90 25.36
N ASP A 422 -33.47 25.39 26.58
CA ASP A 422 -34.45 24.82 27.51
C ASP A 422 -35.88 24.82 26.95
N GLN A 423 -36.25 25.89 26.23
CA GLN A 423 -37.56 25.96 25.58
C GLN A 423 -37.73 24.87 24.52
N GLN A 424 -36.72 24.65 23.67
CA GLN A 424 -36.79 23.61 22.64
C GLN A 424 -36.74 22.21 23.24
N ALA A 425 -35.95 22.02 24.31
CA ALA A 425 -35.92 20.77 25.06
C ALA A 425 -37.28 20.43 25.68
N ARG A 426 -37.98 21.44 26.22
CA ARG A 426 -39.35 21.30 26.75
C ARG A 426 -40.36 20.96 25.65
N ILE A 427 -40.26 21.61 24.49
CA ILE A 427 -41.09 21.28 23.32
C ILE A 427 -40.85 19.81 22.91
N VAL A 428 -39.60 19.37 22.76
CA VAL A 428 -39.28 17.97 22.43
C VAL A 428 -39.81 17.00 23.50
N ALA A 429 -39.64 17.32 24.78
CA ALA A 429 -40.04 16.45 25.89
C ALA A 429 -41.55 16.11 25.89
N GLY A 430 -42.40 16.98 25.34
CA GLY A 430 -43.85 16.73 25.22
C GLY A 430 -44.31 16.33 23.83
N ALA A 431 -43.39 16.06 22.89
CA ALA A 431 -43.66 15.96 21.46
C ALA A 431 -44.85 15.05 21.12
N ILE A 432 -44.99 13.91 21.81
CA ILE A 432 -46.06 12.92 21.58
C ILE A 432 -47.47 13.47 21.84
N GLY A 433 -47.61 14.50 22.68
CA GLY A 433 -48.90 15.11 23.05
C GLY A 433 -49.23 16.41 22.31
N TRP A 434 -48.38 16.85 21.37
CA TRP A 434 -48.56 18.14 20.68
C TRP A 434 -49.30 18.01 19.35
N SER A 435 -50.35 18.80 19.20
CA SER A 435 -51.13 18.90 17.96
C SER A 435 -50.76 20.12 17.11
N GLY A 436 -50.18 21.15 17.73
CA GLY A 436 -49.78 22.38 17.04
C GLY A 436 -50.92 23.26 16.54
N PHE A 437 -52.13 23.10 17.09
CA PHE A 437 -53.24 24.03 16.83
C PHE A 437 -53.07 25.33 17.63
N ASN A 438 -53.79 26.36 17.20
CA ASN A 438 -53.71 27.73 17.72
C ASN A 438 -53.79 27.78 19.26
N TYR A 439 -52.66 28.08 19.89
CA TYR A 439 -52.51 28.21 21.33
C TYR A 439 -53.03 29.57 21.81
N THR A 440 -53.97 29.57 22.75
CA THR A 440 -54.31 30.74 23.56
C THR A 440 -53.67 30.64 24.94
N ARG A 441 -53.36 31.76 25.59
CA ARG A 441 -52.64 31.76 26.90
C ARG A 441 -53.39 31.04 28.03
N ASP A 442 -54.70 30.86 27.88
CA ASP A 442 -55.53 30.17 28.86
C ASP A 442 -55.58 28.65 28.62
N ASP A 443 -55.05 28.17 27.49
CA ASP A 443 -54.98 26.75 27.19
C ASP A 443 -53.91 26.07 28.05
N MET A 444 -54.32 25.02 28.75
CA MET A 444 -53.44 24.24 29.63
C MET A 444 -52.91 22.97 28.97
N TYR A 445 -53.56 22.50 27.90
CA TYR A 445 -53.32 21.18 27.31
C TYR A 445 -53.44 21.19 25.79
N GLN A 446 -52.69 20.29 25.14
CA GLN A 446 -52.93 19.86 23.76
C GLN A 446 -53.09 18.34 23.72
N TYR A 447 -53.77 17.83 22.70
CA TYR A 447 -54.18 16.43 22.63
C TYR A 447 -53.84 15.84 21.26
N VAL A 448 -53.30 14.63 21.26
CA VAL A 448 -53.08 13.84 20.05
C VAL A 448 -53.61 12.44 20.27
N ARG A 449 -54.51 12.01 19.39
CA ARG A 449 -54.96 10.62 19.32
C ARG A 449 -54.25 9.92 18.18
N TYR A 450 -53.59 8.81 18.48
CA TYR A 450 -52.99 7.94 17.47
C TYR A 450 -54.00 6.88 17.02
N ASN A 451 -53.83 6.36 15.81
CA ASN A 451 -54.69 5.30 15.28
C ASN A 451 -54.54 4.03 16.12
N THR A 452 -55.65 3.35 16.41
CA THR A 452 -55.63 2.06 17.14
C THR A 452 -54.77 1.02 16.44
N GLU A 453 -54.29 0.05 17.19
CA GLU A 453 -53.42 -1.05 16.69
C GLU A 453 -52.09 -0.55 16.10
N THR A 454 -51.60 0.62 16.55
CA THR A 454 -50.28 1.16 16.17
C THR A 454 -49.31 1.12 17.33
N TYR A 455 -48.02 1.36 17.06
CA TYR A 455 -46.98 1.37 18.09
C TYR A 455 -47.25 2.39 19.21
N TRP A 456 -47.80 3.56 18.85
CA TRP A 456 -48.16 4.63 19.78
C TRP A 456 -49.53 4.42 20.44
N SER A 457 -50.41 3.62 19.83
CA SER A 457 -51.71 3.24 20.38
C SER A 457 -51.95 1.73 20.28
N PRO A 458 -51.25 0.93 21.12
CA PRO A 458 -51.33 -0.52 21.06
C PRO A 458 -52.68 -1.04 21.54
N ASP A 459 -53.13 -2.15 20.94
CA ASP A 459 -54.38 -2.84 21.31
C ASP A 459 -54.18 -3.91 22.39
N ILE A 460 -53.37 -3.58 23.39
CA ILE A 460 -53.12 -4.40 24.59
C ILE A 460 -53.12 -3.48 25.82
N PRO A 461 -53.47 -3.98 27.02
CA PRO A 461 -53.45 -3.17 28.24
C PRO A 461 -52.07 -2.54 28.48
N ALA A 462 -52.05 -1.23 28.60
CA ALA A 462 -50.86 -0.44 28.88
C ALA A 462 -50.52 -0.48 30.37
N ASP A 463 -49.23 -0.43 30.67
CA ASP A 463 -48.71 -0.17 32.02
C ASP A 463 -47.81 1.08 32.04
N ALA A 464 -47.39 1.47 33.23
CA ALA A 464 -46.60 2.69 33.41
C ALA A 464 -45.23 2.60 32.69
N ASP A 465 -44.58 1.44 32.71
CA ASP A 465 -43.27 1.23 32.11
C ASP A 465 -43.34 1.36 30.58
N MET A 466 -44.35 0.74 29.95
CA MET A 466 -44.57 0.84 28.51
C MET A 466 -44.82 2.29 28.09
N ILE A 467 -45.67 3.03 28.81
CA ILE A 467 -45.95 4.43 28.47
C ILE A 467 -44.73 5.32 28.71
N SER A 468 -43.96 5.08 29.78
CA SER A 468 -42.70 5.79 30.03
C SER A 468 -41.73 5.61 28.86
N GLN A 469 -41.54 4.36 28.44
CA GLN A 469 -40.71 4.03 27.30
C GLN A 469 -41.21 4.72 26.02
N ARG A 470 -42.51 4.69 25.70
CA ARG A 470 -43.08 5.31 24.50
C ARG A 470 -42.91 6.83 24.47
N VAL A 471 -43.12 7.51 25.60
CA VAL A 471 -42.93 8.96 25.70
C VAL A 471 -41.45 9.33 25.50
N MET A 472 -40.53 8.52 26.04
CA MET A 472 -39.09 8.70 25.85
C MET A 472 -38.67 8.46 24.39
N GLU A 473 -39.11 7.34 23.79
CA GLU A 473 -38.84 6.95 22.40
C GLU A 473 -39.23 8.08 21.45
N PHE A 474 -40.48 8.53 21.55
CA PHE A 474 -41.01 9.58 20.68
C PHE A 474 -40.21 10.89 20.78
N SER A 475 -39.73 11.22 21.97
CA SER A 475 -38.98 12.46 22.21
C SER A 475 -37.54 12.37 21.69
N VAL A 476 -36.85 11.25 21.89
CA VAL A 476 -35.49 11.06 21.37
C VAL A 476 -35.48 10.89 19.84
N GLU A 477 -36.52 10.23 19.30
CA GLU A 477 -36.80 10.15 17.87
C GLU A 477 -37.00 11.53 17.26
N ALA A 478 -37.75 12.42 17.92
CA ALA A 478 -37.93 13.79 17.46
C ALA A 478 -36.59 14.52 17.35
N VAL A 479 -35.68 14.38 18.33
CA VAL A 479 -34.34 14.99 18.23
C VAL A 479 -33.52 14.39 17.09
N ALA A 480 -33.55 13.07 16.94
CA ALA A 480 -32.85 12.38 15.86
C ALA A 480 -33.36 12.82 14.48
N ALA A 481 -34.68 13.01 14.33
CA ALA A 481 -35.30 13.46 13.10
C ALA A 481 -35.05 14.95 12.83
N ILE A 482 -34.96 15.78 13.88
CA ILE A 482 -34.52 17.18 13.75
C ILE A 482 -33.07 17.24 13.23
N ASP A 483 -32.16 16.41 13.73
CA ASP A 483 -30.79 16.38 13.18
C ASP A 483 -30.80 15.93 11.72
N TYR A 484 -31.51 14.84 11.41
CA TYR A 484 -31.47 14.26 10.08
C TYR A 484 -32.21 15.08 9.00
N ASN A 485 -33.44 15.53 9.28
CA ASN A 485 -34.35 16.18 8.31
C ASN A 485 -34.62 17.66 8.61
N GLY A 486 -34.24 18.16 9.79
CA GLY A 486 -34.51 19.52 10.21
C GLY A 486 -33.59 20.57 9.56
N PRO A 487 -33.77 21.84 9.92
CA PRO A 487 -32.90 22.91 9.46
C PRO A 487 -31.46 22.66 9.92
N ARG A 488 -30.50 22.96 9.04
CA ARG A 488 -29.07 22.85 9.34
C ARG A 488 -28.37 24.19 9.18
N ARG A 489 -27.30 24.39 9.95
CA ARG A 489 -26.43 25.57 9.89
C ARG A 489 -24.97 25.17 9.78
N ASN A 490 -24.16 26.08 9.26
CA ASN A 490 -22.72 25.88 9.14
C ASN A 490 -22.04 26.30 10.44
N ALA A 491 -21.15 25.45 10.94
CA ALA A 491 -20.31 25.72 12.10
C ALA A 491 -18.92 25.13 11.87
N SER A 492 -17.90 25.63 12.56
CA SER A 492 -16.59 24.97 12.58
C SER A 492 -16.56 23.77 13.53
N GLY A 493 -15.91 22.69 13.10
CA GLY A 493 -15.83 21.46 13.87
C GLY A 493 -15.14 20.33 13.11
N TRP A 494 -15.25 19.14 13.68
CA TRP A 494 -14.68 17.91 13.11
C TRP A 494 -15.67 17.23 12.18
N TYR A 495 -15.26 16.97 10.95
CA TYR A 495 -16.05 16.23 9.97
C TYR A 495 -15.27 15.05 9.40
N ALA A 496 -16.00 14.08 8.85
CA ALA A 496 -15.46 12.86 8.30
C ALA A 496 -14.85 13.11 6.91
N VAL A 497 -13.63 12.58 6.71
CA VAL A 497 -12.98 12.48 5.40
C VAL A 497 -12.66 11.01 5.11
N PRO A 498 -12.87 10.53 3.88
CA PRO A 498 -12.54 9.15 3.53
C PRO A 498 -11.05 8.86 3.75
N ALA A 499 -10.77 7.91 4.64
CA ALA A 499 -9.44 7.38 4.87
C ALA A 499 -9.18 6.16 3.96
N GLN A 500 -7.91 5.82 3.77
CA GLN A 500 -7.50 4.63 3.02
C GLN A 500 -6.94 3.55 3.96
N VAL A 501 -7.07 2.29 3.55
CA VAL A 501 -6.48 1.12 4.22
C VAL A 501 -5.83 0.23 3.17
N VAL A 502 -4.70 -0.38 3.51
CA VAL A 502 -4.02 -1.34 2.64
C VAL A 502 -4.58 -2.73 2.91
N SER A 503 -5.24 -3.32 1.92
CA SER A 503 -5.63 -4.73 1.95
C SER A 503 -4.57 -5.54 1.20
N VAL A 504 -3.88 -6.43 1.92
CA VAL A 504 -2.81 -7.28 1.36
C VAL A 504 -3.31 -8.70 1.17
N GLU A 505 -3.17 -9.23 -0.04
CA GLU A 505 -3.43 -10.65 -0.33
C GLU A 505 -2.20 -11.50 0.00
N TRP A 506 -1.99 -11.76 1.29
CA TRP A 506 -0.79 -12.43 1.81
C TRP A 506 -0.44 -13.75 1.12
N ARG A 507 -1.43 -14.52 0.67
CA ARG A 507 -1.20 -15.77 -0.07
C ARG A 507 -0.38 -15.54 -1.33
N TRP A 508 -0.67 -14.48 -2.08
CA TRP A 508 0.04 -14.14 -3.32
C TRP A 508 1.31 -13.36 -3.03
N SER A 509 1.25 -12.36 -2.14
CA SER A 509 2.43 -11.57 -1.77
C SER A 509 3.55 -12.44 -1.19
N ALA A 510 3.24 -13.32 -0.23
CA ALA A 510 4.23 -14.20 0.39
C ALA A 510 4.77 -15.23 -0.62
N SER A 511 3.92 -15.75 -1.51
CA SER A 511 4.36 -16.69 -2.56
C SER A 511 5.36 -16.03 -3.51
N ILE A 512 5.08 -14.80 -3.97
CA ILE A 512 5.99 -14.06 -4.87
C ILE A 512 7.29 -13.69 -4.14
N LEU A 513 7.19 -13.16 -2.91
CA LEU A 513 8.35 -12.76 -2.10
C LEU A 513 9.24 -13.95 -1.70
N GLY A 514 8.68 -15.16 -1.58
CA GLY A 514 9.45 -16.39 -1.38
C GLY A 514 10.03 -16.98 -2.67
N LEU A 515 9.27 -16.91 -3.77
CA LEU A 515 9.67 -17.50 -5.06
C LEU A 515 10.86 -16.76 -5.68
N LEU A 516 10.92 -15.43 -5.57
CA LEU A 516 12.02 -14.61 -6.11
C LEU A 516 13.41 -15.02 -5.58
N PRO A 517 13.69 -15.01 -4.26
CA PRO A 517 14.97 -15.44 -3.72
C PRO A 517 15.20 -16.95 -3.93
N PHE A 518 14.15 -17.77 -3.97
CA PHE A 518 14.29 -19.20 -4.27
C PHE A 518 14.81 -19.46 -5.69
N VAL A 519 14.20 -18.85 -6.71
CA VAL A 519 14.63 -18.97 -8.12
C VAL A 519 16.06 -18.44 -8.29
N GLN A 520 16.40 -17.32 -7.64
CA GLN A 520 17.75 -16.77 -7.69
C GLN A 520 18.78 -17.72 -7.05
N LEU A 521 18.46 -18.34 -5.91
CA LEU A 521 19.33 -19.28 -5.22
C LEU A 521 19.56 -20.55 -6.05
N VAL A 522 18.48 -21.14 -6.59
CA VAL A 522 18.58 -22.33 -7.46
C VAL A 522 19.42 -22.01 -8.69
N THR A 523 19.20 -20.86 -9.32
CA THR A 523 19.99 -20.42 -10.48
C THR A 523 21.46 -20.26 -10.10
N LEU A 524 21.77 -19.62 -8.97
CA LEU A 524 23.14 -19.48 -8.46
C LEU A 524 23.81 -20.84 -8.25
N LEU A 525 23.13 -21.78 -7.58
CA LEU A 525 23.67 -23.12 -7.32
C LEU A 525 23.97 -23.86 -8.61
N CYS A 526 23.06 -23.84 -9.59
CA CYS A 526 23.26 -24.43 -10.91
C CYS A 526 24.41 -23.78 -11.68
N VAL A 527 24.50 -22.45 -11.67
CA VAL A 527 25.57 -21.70 -12.33
C VAL A 527 26.92 -22.05 -11.74
N VAL A 528 27.03 -22.09 -10.41
CA VAL A 528 28.31 -22.32 -9.74
C VAL A 528 28.77 -23.77 -9.88
N THR A 529 27.87 -24.75 -9.79
CA THR A 529 28.25 -26.17 -10.02
C THR A 529 28.71 -26.39 -11.45
N TRP A 530 28.06 -25.75 -12.43
CA TRP A 530 28.40 -25.92 -13.83
C TRP A 530 29.63 -25.12 -14.27
N ALA A 531 29.73 -23.84 -13.89
CA ALA A 531 30.83 -22.96 -14.27
C ALA A 531 32.18 -23.36 -13.64
N ASN A 532 32.18 -24.11 -12.53
CA ASN A 532 33.40 -24.53 -11.85
C ASN A 532 34.33 -25.43 -12.70
N SER A 533 33.80 -26.03 -13.77
CA SER A 533 34.56 -26.93 -14.64
C SER A 533 35.45 -26.20 -15.68
N ALA A 534 35.38 -24.88 -15.74
CA ALA A 534 36.19 -24.03 -16.63
C ALA A 534 36.91 -22.92 -15.84
N VAL A 535 38.06 -22.50 -16.34
CA VAL A 535 38.79 -21.34 -15.82
C VAL A 535 38.00 -20.08 -16.19
N ILE A 536 37.48 -19.39 -15.18
CA ILE A 536 36.81 -18.10 -15.40
C ILE A 536 37.89 -17.02 -15.51
N ARG A 537 37.79 -16.17 -16.52
CA ARG A 537 38.73 -15.09 -16.77
C ARG A 537 38.08 -13.72 -16.63
N ASP A 538 38.90 -12.72 -16.29
CA ASP A 538 38.47 -11.33 -16.11
C ASP A 538 37.78 -10.77 -17.37
N ASP A 539 36.82 -9.85 -17.18
CA ASP A 539 36.08 -9.18 -18.26
C ASP A 539 36.85 -7.99 -18.88
N ASN A 540 38.13 -7.83 -18.56
CA ASN A 540 38.92 -6.69 -19.05
C ASN A 540 39.24 -6.82 -20.54
N LEU A 541 39.11 -5.72 -21.29
CA LEU A 541 39.38 -5.65 -22.73
C LEU A 541 40.78 -6.16 -23.10
N LEU A 542 41.79 -5.82 -22.31
CA LEU A 542 43.17 -6.29 -22.54
C LEU A 542 43.31 -7.80 -22.34
N SER A 543 42.59 -8.36 -21.37
CA SER A 543 42.57 -9.81 -21.20
C SER A 543 41.86 -10.45 -22.40
N ALA A 544 40.67 -9.95 -22.79
CA ALA A 544 39.92 -10.42 -23.96
C ALA A 544 40.79 -10.40 -25.23
N ALA A 545 41.48 -9.30 -25.50
CA ALA A 545 42.43 -9.17 -26.61
C ALA A 545 43.55 -10.20 -26.57
N ARG A 546 44.13 -10.48 -25.38
CA ARG A 546 45.17 -11.51 -25.23
C ARG A 546 44.68 -12.92 -25.55
N LEU A 547 43.40 -13.21 -25.30
CA LEU A 547 42.78 -14.51 -25.62
C LEU A 547 42.38 -14.63 -27.09
N LEU A 548 41.95 -13.53 -27.69
CA LEU A 548 41.59 -13.48 -29.11
C LEU A 548 42.83 -13.41 -30.02
N ARG A 549 44.04 -13.29 -29.44
CA ARG A 549 45.30 -13.17 -30.17
C ARG A 549 45.48 -14.23 -31.27
N PRO A 550 45.23 -15.54 -31.06
CA PRO A 550 45.43 -16.54 -32.12
C PRO A 550 44.48 -16.34 -33.30
N ILE A 551 43.28 -15.79 -33.07
CA ILE A 551 42.32 -15.45 -34.14
C ILE A 551 42.84 -14.23 -34.91
N VAL A 552 43.28 -13.19 -34.20
CA VAL A 552 43.77 -11.95 -34.82
C VAL A 552 45.06 -12.20 -35.61
N GLU A 553 45.96 -13.06 -35.13
CA GLU A 553 47.19 -13.42 -35.85
C GLU A 553 46.91 -14.09 -37.21
N ARG A 554 45.76 -14.74 -37.39
CA ARG A 554 45.34 -15.30 -38.70
C ARG A 554 44.96 -14.23 -39.73
N LEU A 555 44.60 -13.02 -39.29
CA LEU A 555 44.36 -11.88 -40.19
C LEU A 555 45.67 -11.20 -40.62
N GLY A 556 46.79 -11.51 -39.94
CA GLY A 556 48.07 -10.85 -40.17
C GLY A 556 48.00 -9.33 -39.94
N ASP A 557 48.66 -8.55 -40.79
CA ASP A 557 48.65 -7.07 -40.72
C ASP A 557 47.39 -6.43 -41.32
N LYS A 558 46.40 -7.23 -41.75
CA LYS A 558 45.18 -6.75 -42.40
C LYS A 558 44.03 -6.67 -41.39
N GLY A 559 43.04 -5.81 -41.68
CA GLY A 559 41.76 -5.85 -40.97
C GLY A 559 41.62 -4.98 -39.73
N CYS A 560 42.51 -4.00 -39.50
CA CYS A 560 42.47 -3.10 -38.33
C CYS A 560 41.17 -2.27 -38.19
N LEU A 561 40.40 -2.09 -39.27
CA LEU A 561 39.12 -1.38 -39.28
C LEU A 561 37.90 -2.31 -39.40
N LEU A 562 38.12 -3.63 -39.52
CA LEU A 562 37.02 -4.57 -39.67
C LEU A 562 36.22 -4.70 -38.38
N THR A 563 34.91 -4.73 -38.53
CA THR A 563 33.98 -5.02 -37.43
C THR A 563 34.03 -6.50 -37.07
N SER A 564 33.57 -6.87 -35.87
CA SER A 564 33.56 -8.29 -35.44
C SER A 564 32.72 -9.20 -36.35
N TYR A 565 31.74 -8.64 -37.09
CA TYR A 565 30.96 -9.36 -38.08
C TYR A 565 31.79 -9.64 -39.35
N GLU A 566 32.46 -8.63 -39.89
CA GLU A 566 33.29 -8.78 -41.10
C GLU A 566 34.49 -9.68 -40.85
N ILE A 567 35.10 -9.62 -39.66
CA ILE A 567 36.15 -10.57 -39.25
C ILE A 567 35.63 -12.00 -39.20
N ALA A 568 34.40 -12.22 -38.70
CA ALA A 568 33.80 -13.55 -38.64
C ALA A 568 33.37 -14.08 -40.02
N GLU A 569 33.14 -13.20 -41.00
CA GLU A 569 32.83 -13.55 -42.38
C GLU A 569 34.09 -13.90 -43.17
N GLU A 570 35.15 -13.08 -43.02
CA GLU A 570 36.46 -13.33 -43.62
C GLU A 570 37.09 -14.64 -43.12
N LEU A 571 36.85 -14.99 -41.86
CA LEU A 571 37.26 -16.26 -41.24
C LEU A 571 36.10 -17.25 -41.07
N SER A 572 35.12 -17.26 -41.98
CA SER A 572 33.90 -18.09 -41.83
C SER A 572 34.14 -19.60 -41.71
N GLU A 573 35.27 -20.11 -42.23
CA GLU A 573 35.68 -21.51 -42.11
C GLU A 573 36.25 -21.87 -40.73
N LEU A 574 36.70 -20.88 -39.96
CA LEU A 574 37.36 -21.10 -38.67
C LEU A 574 36.33 -21.41 -37.58
N ARG A 575 36.53 -22.55 -36.92
CA ARG A 575 35.73 -22.97 -35.77
C ARG A 575 36.62 -23.10 -34.56
N VAL A 576 36.20 -22.44 -33.48
CA VAL A 576 37.03 -22.21 -32.31
C VAL A 576 36.37 -22.70 -31.03
N LYS A 577 37.18 -23.10 -30.06
CA LYS A 577 36.77 -23.56 -28.73
C LYS A 577 37.68 -22.96 -27.66
N TYR A 578 37.15 -22.63 -26.49
CA TYR A 578 37.98 -22.23 -25.35
C TYR A 578 38.55 -23.47 -24.67
N GLY A 579 39.88 -23.55 -24.48
CA GLY A 579 40.51 -24.77 -23.99
C GLY A 579 41.89 -24.56 -23.40
N TRP A 580 42.62 -25.66 -23.26
CA TRP A 580 43.97 -25.65 -22.70
C TRP A 580 44.93 -26.50 -23.53
N ARG A 581 46.23 -26.21 -23.47
CA ARG A 581 47.30 -26.97 -24.14
C ARG A 581 48.29 -27.50 -23.11
N GLU A 582 48.78 -28.71 -23.31
CA GLU A 582 49.98 -29.20 -22.63
C GLU A 582 51.22 -28.65 -23.33
N PRO A 583 52.31 -28.38 -22.59
CA PRO A 583 53.57 -28.00 -23.22
C PRO A 583 54.04 -29.12 -24.15
N GLY A 584 54.53 -28.77 -25.35
CA GLY A 584 54.98 -29.72 -26.36
C GLY A 584 56.18 -30.58 -25.89
N PRO A 585 56.47 -31.70 -26.59
CA PRO A 585 57.51 -32.66 -26.20
C PRO A 585 58.93 -32.07 -26.07
N ASP A 586 59.22 -30.92 -26.70
CA ASP A 586 60.52 -30.23 -26.61
C ASP A 586 60.72 -29.42 -25.32
N PHE A 587 59.69 -29.27 -24.48
CA PHE A 587 59.74 -28.50 -23.22
C PHE A 587 59.66 -29.38 -21.97
N VAL A 588 59.93 -30.68 -22.11
CA VAL A 588 59.81 -31.65 -21.02
C VAL A 588 61.13 -31.71 -20.24
N PHE A 589 61.28 -30.89 -19.20
CA PHE A 589 62.08 -31.32 -18.05
C PHE A 589 61.26 -32.36 -17.28
N ARG A 590 61.35 -33.63 -17.72
CA ARG A 590 60.83 -34.78 -16.97
C ARG A 590 61.78 -35.02 -15.80
N ASN A 591 61.63 -34.29 -14.72
CA ASN A 591 62.13 -34.76 -13.44
C ASN A 591 61.04 -35.65 -12.86
N GLU A 592 61.31 -36.96 -12.85
CA GLU A 592 60.47 -38.05 -12.33
C GLU A 592 60.12 -37.95 -10.83
N ILE A 593 60.34 -36.79 -10.20
CA ILE A 593 60.21 -36.59 -8.75
C ILE A 593 59.33 -35.37 -8.39
N ASP A 594 58.93 -34.49 -9.32
CA ASP A 594 58.02 -33.37 -9.01
C ASP A 594 57.04 -33.05 -10.16
N GLY A 595 55.73 -33.23 -9.92
CA GLY A 595 54.66 -33.26 -10.93
C GLY A 595 54.06 -31.92 -11.36
N ASP A 596 54.85 -30.87 -11.56
CA ASP A 596 54.34 -29.50 -11.77
C ASP A 596 54.32 -29.07 -13.26
N VAL A 597 53.35 -29.57 -14.03
CA VAL A 597 53.13 -29.19 -15.45
C VAL A 597 52.43 -27.83 -15.55
N ILE A 598 53.08 -26.84 -16.20
CA ILE A 598 52.50 -25.54 -16.53
C ILE A 598 51.75 -25.64 -17.86
N ARG A 599 50.43 -25.45 -17.83
CA ARG A 599 49.55 -25.55 -19.01
C ARG A 599 49.27 -24.18 -19.63
N HIS A 600 48.91 -24.13 -20.90
CA HIS A 600 48.51 -22.88 -21.56
C HIS A 600 46.99 -22.82 -21.74
N VAL A 601 46.34 -21.69 -21.41
CA VAL A 601 44.91 -21.47 -21.69
C VAL A 601 44.78 -20.61 -22.93
N ASP A 602 44.07 -21.09 -23.94
CA ASP A 602 43.93 -20.38 -25.21
C ASP A 602 42.65 -20.75 -25.97
N ILE A 603 42.44 -20.09 -27.11
CA ILE A 603 41.46 -20.50 -28.10
C ILE A 603 42.07 -21.57 -29.01
N LEU A 604 41.39 -22.70 -29.13
CA LEU A 604 41.79 -23.84 -29.94
C LEU A 604 41.02 -23.85 -31.26
N ASP A 605 41.73 -24.12 -32.34
CA ASP A 605 41.17 -24.36 -33.67
C ASP A 605 40.75 -25.83 -33.82
N GLU A 606 39.67 -26.09 -34.55
CA GLU A 606 39.19 -27.45 -34.85
C GLU A 606 40.24 -28.24 -35.64
N GLN A 607 41.02 -27.57 -36.49
CA GLN A 607 42.06 -28.20 -37.32
C GLN A 607 43.24 -28.77 -36.50
N GLU A 608 43.44 -28.32 -35.26
CA GLU A 608 44.55 -28.74 -34.41
C GLU A 608 44.29 -30.07 -33.68
N GLY A 609 43.10 -30.67 -33.81
CA GLY A 609 42.81 -32.02 -33.31
C GLY A 609 42.52 -32.14 -31.82
N PHE A 610 42.40 -31.03 -31.07
CA PHE A 610 42.15 -31.02 -29.62
C PHE A 610 40.67 -31.21 -29.21
N GLY A 611 39.88 -31.97 -29.99
CA GLY A 611 38.43 -32.00 -29.80
C GLY A 611 37.93 -32.68 -28.52
N ILE A 612 38.66 -33.68 -28.01
CA ILE A 612 38.29 -34.46 -26.82
C ILE A 612 39.03 -33.92 -25.60
N GLN A 613 38.70 -32.70 -25.18
CA GLN A 613 39.17 -32.13 -23.92
C GLN A 613 38.07 -32.13 -22.88
N GLY A 614 38.33 -32.76 -21.74
CA GLY A 614 37.48 -32.78 -20.55
C GLY A 614 37.52 -31.46 -19.75
N PRO A 615 37.02 -31.45 -18.50
CA PRO A 615 37.11 -30.27 -17.63
C PRO A 615 38.57 -29.82 -17.44
N MET A 616 38.78 -28.51 -17.23
CA MET A 616 40.12 -27.95 -17.07
C MET A 616 40.76 -28.48 -15.77
N PRO A 617 41.95 -29.10 -15.82
CA PRO A 617 42.58 -29.69 -14.63
C PRO A 617 43.05 -28.62 -13.64
N ALA A 618 43.08 -28.95 -12.35
CA ALA A 618 43.72 -28.09 -11.35
C ALA A 618 45.24 -28.03 -11.62
N GLY A 619 45.86 -26.86 -11.45
CA GLY A 619 47.29 -26.70 -11.69
C GLY A 619 47.72 -25.29 -12.06
N ARG A 620 48.96 -25.15 -12.53
CA ARG A 620 49.57 -23.87 -12.94
C ARG A 620 49.34 -23.62 -14.42
N TYR A 621 49.04 -22.37 -14.75
CA TYR A 621 48.82 -21.92 -16.11
C TYR A 621 49.64 -20.67 -16.44
N ASP A 622 50.24 -20.62 -17.63
CA ASP A 622 51.00 -19.46 -18.14
C ASP A 622 50.92 -19.36 -19.68
N GLY A 623 51.55 -18.35 -20.28
CA GLY A 623 51.67 -18.17 -21.73
C GLY A 623 52.71 -19.10 -22.38
N LEU A 624 52.49 -19.51 -23.64
CA LEU A 624 53.58 -20.05 -24.46
C LEU A 624 54.60 -18.94 -24.76
N GLU A 625 55.89 -19.17 -24.49
CA GLU A 625 56.94 -18.30 -25.02
C GLU A 625 57.01 -18.45 -26.54
N PRO A 626 57.11 -17.35 -27.30
CA PRO A 626 57.20 -17.44 -28.76
C PRO A 626 58.44 -18.22 -29.18
N ASN A 627 58.25 -19.14 -30.12
CA ASN A 627 59.31 -19.91 -30.75
C ASN A 627 60.35 -18.93 -31.32
N LYS A 628 61.59 -18.98 -30.81
CA LYS A 628 62.69 -18.11 -31.23
C LYS A 628 63.29 -18.65 -32.53
N GLN A 629 62.51 -18.63 -33.60
CA GLN A 629 62.91 -19.08 -34.94
C GLN A 629 62.47 -18.06 -36.00
N SER A 630 62.99 -16.84 -35.91
CA SER A 630 63.00 -15.87 -37.01
C SER A 630 63.93 -14.68 -36.72
N THR A 631 65.19 -14.93 -36.37
CA THR A 631 66.24 -13.89 -36.46
C THR A 631 67.56 -14.51 -36.90
N LEU A 632 67.63 -14.83 -38.19
CA LEU A 632 68.88 -14.95 -38.94
C LEU A 632 68.68 -14.17 -40.25
N ASP A 633 68.54 -12.85 -40.12
CA ASP A 633 68.98 -11.90 -41.14
C ASP A 633 68.91 -10.49 -40.56
N GLY A 634 69.98 -9.71 -40.72
CA GLY A 634 70.03 -8.31 -40.28
C GLY A 634 71.15 -7.94 -39.30
N GLY A 635 72.32 -8.58 -39.38
CA GLY A 635 73.53 -8.07 -38.76
C GLY A 635 74.13 -6.92 -39.59
N ARG A 636 73.66 -5.68 -39.37
CA ARG A 636 74.34 -4.41 -39.70
C ARG A 636 73.40 -3.26 -39.33
N ASP A 637 73.58 -2.66 -38.15
CA ASP A 637 73.23 -1.24 -37.85
C ASP A 637 73.48 -0.84 -36.38
N LEU A 638 74.55 -1.37 -35.76
CA LEU A 638 75.00 -0.95 -34.43
C LEU A 638 76.32 -0.18 -34.51
N LEU A 639 76.37 0.88 -35.32
CA LEU A 639 77.52 1.80 -35.37
C LEU A 639 77.16 3.29 -35.54
N LEU A 640 75.93 3.73 -35.25
CA LEU A 640 75.53 5.13 -35.47
C LEU A 640 74.74 5.82 -34.34
N GLN A 641 74.93 5.42 -33.08
CA GLN A 641 74.28 6.16 -31.98
C GLN A 641 75.13 6.32 -30.72
N LYS A 642 76.41 6.67 -30.91
CA LYS A 642 77.28 7.08 -29.80
C LYS A 642 78.12 8.30 -30.16
N ARG A 643 77.48 9.42 -30.53
CA ARG A 643 78.08 10.76 -30.51
C ARG A 643 77.04 11.86 -30.67
N ARG A 644 76.72 12.53 -29.56
CA ARG A 644 76.17 13.88 -29.34
C ARG A 644 75.39 13.81 -28.03
N GLY A 645 75.66 14.58 -26.99
CA GLY A 645 76.44 15.80 -26.80
C GLY A 645 75.80 16.48 -25.60
N ARG A 646 76.56 16.62 -24.51
CA ARG A 646 76.13 17.15 -23.21
C ARG A 646 76.30 18.67 -23.23
N ARG A 647 75.27 19.42 -22.80
CA ARG A 647 75.31 20.77 -22.13
C ARG A 647 75.81 21.95 -23.00
N SER A 648 75.37 23.20 -22.87
CA SER A 648 74.50 23.93 -21.93
C SER A 648 74.39 25.41 -22.35
N LEU A 649 73.37 26.10 -21.80
CA LEU A 649 73.37 27.48 -21.28
C LEU A 649 73.06 28.70 -22.17
N SER A 650 72.07 29.44 -21.65
CA SER A 650 71.98 30.89 -21.39
C SER A 650 71.58 31.88 -22.47
N LEU A 651 70.65 32.74 -22.02
CA LEU A 651 70.02 33.95 -22.55
C LEU A 651 68.89 33.75 -23.56
#